data_AF-A0A0N1PIH7-F1
#
_entry.id   AF-A0A0N1PIH7-F1
#
_cell.length_a   1.000
_cell.length_b   1.000
_cell.length_c   1.000
_cell.angle_alpha   90.00
_cell.angle_beta   90.00
_cell.angle_gamma   90.00
#
_symmetry.space_group_name_H-M   'P 1'
#
loop_
_entity.id
_entity.type
_entity.pdbx_description
1 polymer ?
#
loop_
_entity_poly.entity_id
_entity_poly.type
_entity_poly.pdbx_seq_one_letter_code
_entity_poly.pdbx_strand_id
1 'polypeptide(L)'
;MELIDDECNNVRKDEKKDVLNCLPVQVTNAEDFFKDQVLKELLIVNSRGFQTQHKMNINEGTTIEDLWTPYKELVSVVEGYLAHESGGAPYAVHTFESVLRRHKQTFLSLLKYPPKNPTSREEIKRGVTEGVNLPSIGRTLLSKELVDEAIIISDMYNVNEYVCLELLHTAQRQAPRQPGLARGLLAVLLQHDGRRALVQALRHLVMARDGVSWSISAREEIVSYVSRYVSQLIADGLLGGVLDALRRTSLDAELELLQNNRALPPPRHLVRLIGTIETTRKLLAGVIFAASAQRGLDRDILLRLYREQMTSATHGPTGALDEISLALQMALLYALDLSVLHKREDGEELAKKLPLIQDPELISVLLDEFSPPMNPNQTQEGPDKGSGLRALCQLALGLALAALKRAPQTLLRASGTGEIKSELLDQDEMLVDAAIDGKVFEYVSEAMLSAGLVRGEEYYQRRLHSLITDFIVLMHSKLMEMRVKIGSDHFSVDYIDDDDGSNFSMLGLMRLHVRCRCTLLRVLLHRAVLVLDVHVCMRCCAVLSSCMSMTPSNSEMNTGPPPSEEVDLIEPIYLPSVCPENELYYPGDHKTDWICDCRPGYLYHPATDKCWLAYQRGPCSEGQYLVLPKSSVLPICEINPCISDDTVMYNGNCTTLGDMRPCGLSYPAKVVWINATTIKVDCVKVYVDNRFSSKIEEEVFALCPPGCKRSVNLQCTPDVRR
;
A
#
# COMPACT_ATOMS: atom_id res chain seq x y z
N MET A 1 10.77 20.07 27.29
CA MET A 1 9.47 20.03 27.97
C MET A 1 8.67 21.33 27.84
N GLU A 2 9.17 22.38 27.17
CA GLU A 2 8.39 23.61 26.88
C GLU A 2 7.83 23.71 25.44
N LEU A 3 8.22 22.84 24.51
CA LEU A 3 7.69 22.84 23.12
C LEU A 3 6.45 21.96 22.90
N ILE A 4 5.97 21.27 23.95
CA ILE A 4 4.78 20.40 23.87
C ILE A 4 3.51 21.12 24.39
N ASP A 5 3.67 22.23 25.13
CA ASP A 5 2.53 22.96 25.71
C ASP A 5 1.93 24.00 24.75
N ASP A 6 2.64 24.49 23.74
CA ASP A 6 2.14 25.56 22.87
C ASP A 6 1.16 25.10 21.76
N GLU A 7 1.31 23.86 21.25
CA GLU A 7 0.32 23.31 20.31
C GLU A 7 -0.98 22.83 21.00
N CYS A 8 -0.91 22.44 22.28
CA CYS A 8 -2.12 22.12 23.07
C CYS A 8 -2.84 23.37 23.60
N ASN A 9 -2.13 24.48 23.84
CA ASN A 9 -2.73 25.70 24.39
C ASN A 9 -3.44 26.58 23.35
N ASN A 10 -3.11 26.44 22.05
CA ASN A 10 -3.83 27.18 21.00
C ASN A 10 -5.24 26.65 20.72
N VAL A 11 -5.58 25.43 21.14
CA VAL A 11 -6.94 24.86 21.06
C VAL A 11 -7.80 25.26 22.27
N ARG A 12 -7.20 25.79 23.35
CA ARG A 12 -7.93 26.20 24.57
C ARG A 12 -8.42 27.65 24.58
N LYS A 13 -8.14 28.46 23.56
CA LYS A 13 -8.45 29.90 23.59
C LYS A 13 -9.82 30.29 23.03
N ASP A 14 -10.54 29.40 22.35
CA ASP A 14 -11.85 29.75 21.74
C ASP A 14 -13.10 29.18 22.42
N GLU A 15 -12.97 28.44 23.53
CA GLU A 15 -14.13 27.94 24.28
C GLU A 15 -14.11 28.38 25.75
N LYS A 16 -14.54 29.62 26.00
CA LYS A 16 -15.04 30.04 27.31
C LYS A 16 -16.41 30.70 27.17
N LYS A 17 -17.44 29.89 27.46
CA LYS A 17 -18.86 30.15 27.84
C LYS A 17 -19.65 28.98 27.22
N ASP A 18 -20.32 28.07 27.91
CA ASP A 18 -21.01 28.15 29.19
C ASP A 18 -21.00 26.82 29.94
N VAL A 19 -21.23 26.95 31.24
CA VAL A 19 -21.32 25.92 32.27
C VAL A 19 -22.61 25.10 32.13
N LEU A 20 -22.46 23.76 32.20
CA LEU A 20 -23.36 22.80 32.85
C LEU A 20 -24.88 22.95 32.59
N ASN A 21 -25.44 22.10 31.73
CA ASN A 21 -26.75 21.48 31.97
C ASN A 21 -26.97 20.23 31.11
N CYS A 22 -27.34 19.15 31.79
CA CYS A 22 -27.77 17.88 31.23
C CYS A 22 -29.10 18.04 30.46
N LEU A 23 -29.23 17.38 29.30
CA LEU A 23 -30.43 16.68 28.79
C LEU A 23 -30.06 15.86 27.53
N PRO A 24 -30.75 14.74 27.25
CA PRO A 24 -30.30 13.72 26.32
C PRO A 24 -30.61 14.16 24.88
N VAL A 25 -29.60 14.22 24.03
CA VAL A 25 -29.80 14.37 22.59
C VAL A 25 -29.68 12.98 21.98
N GLN A 26 -30.82 12.49 21.47
CA GLN A 26 -30.90 11.27 20.69
C GLN A 26 -29.97 11.39 19.48
N VAL A 27 -29.07 10.42 19.35
CA VAL A 27 -28.21 10.25 18.18
C VAL A 27 -29.10 9.81 17.02
N THR A 28 -29.33 10.72 16.08
CA THR A 28 -29.79 10.36 14.74
C THR A 28 -28.76 10.86 13.73
N ASN A 29 -28.34 9.94 12.88
CA ASN A 29 -27.62 10.13 11.61
C ASN A 29 -26.11 10.37 11.70
N ALA A 30 -25.39 9.36 12.20
CA ALA A 30 -23.97 9.14 11.90
C ALA A 30 -23.75 8.21 10.68
N GLU A 31 -24.82 7.63 10.12
CA GLU A 31 -24.75 6.62 9.04
C GLU A 31 -24.46 7.20 7.65
N ASP A 32 -24.73 8.50 7.41
CA ASP A 32 -24.62 9.10 6.08
C ASP A 32 -23.19 9.48 5.64
N PHE A 33 -22.22 9.53 6.55
CA PHE A 33 -20.87 10.06 6.26
C PHE A 33 -19.80 8.96 6.08
N PHE A 34 -20.01 7.77 6.65
CA PHE A 34 -19.15 6.58 6.42
C PHE A 34 -19.23 6.04 4.98
N LYS A 35 -20.24 6.50 4.24
CA LYS A 35 -20.57 6.15 2.85
C LYS A 35 -19.47 6.48 1.84
N ASP A 36 -18.62 7.47 2.11
CA ASP A 36 -17.75 8.09 1.10
C ASP A 36 -16.36 7.42 0.97
N GLN A 37 -15.91 6.64 1.95
CA GLN A 37 -14.57 6.01 1.93
C GLN A 37 -14.54 4.66 1.20
N VAL A 38 -15.58 3.84 1.42
CA VAL A 38 -15.80 2.62 0.63
C VAL A 38 -16.08 3.01 -0.83
N LEU A 39 -16.82 4.11 -1.07
CA LEU A 39 -16.97 4.68 -2.40
C LEU A 39 -15.65 5.18 -2.99
N LYS A 40 -14.78 5.84 -2.21
CA LYS A 40 -13.47 6.29 -2.70
C LYS A 40 -12.57 5.12 -3.08
N GLU A 41 -12.50 4.04 -2.31
CA GLU A 41 -11.77 2.83 -2.77
C GLU A 41 -12.44 2.13 -3.96
N LEU A 42 -13.77 2.16 -4.05
CA LEU A 42 -14.52 1.69 -5.23
C LEU A 42 -14.32 2.62 -6.47
N LEU A 43 -13.90 3.88 -6.28
CA LEU A 43 -13.77 4.89 -7.34
C LEU A 43 -12.32 5.26 -7.69
N ILE A 44 -11.33 4.99 -6.84
CA ILE A 44 -9.92 5.41 -7.02
C ILE A 44 -9.15 4.60 -8.10
N VAL A 45 -9.75 3.57 -8.70
CA VAL A 45 -9.16 2.86 -9.88
C VAL A 45 -9.86 3.22 -11.19
N ASN A 46 -10.46 4.42 -11.29
CA ASN A 46 -11.06 4.86 -12.54
C ASN A 46 -10.55 6.23 -13.02
N SER A 47 -9.38 6.19 -13.67
CA SER A 47 -9.16 7.05 -14.82
C SER A 47 -8.26 6.34 -15.83
N ARG A 48 -8.91 5.83 -16.89
CA ARG A 48 -8.39 5.21 -18.13
C ARG A 48 -8.32 3.67 -18.15
N GLY A 49 -9.48 3.04 -18.01
CA GLY A 49 -9.75 1.70 -18.54
C GLY A 49 -11.03 1.73 -19.39
N PHE A 50 -10.93 1.23 -20.63
CA PHE A 50 -12.00 1.02 -21.63
C PHE A 50 -13.45 1.17 -21.11
N GLN A 51 -14.08 2.32 -21.36
CA GLN A 51 -15.54 2.41 -21.34
C GLN A 51 -16.09 1.70 -22.59
N THR A 52 -16.63 0.51 -22.41
CA THR A 52 -17.51 -0.11 -23.40
C THR A 52 -18.95 0.29 -23.09
N GLN A 53 -19.50 1.24 -23.86
CA GLN A 53 -20.95 1.33 -24.04
C GLN A 53 -21.36 0.15 -24.93
N HIS A 54 -21.92 -0.91 -24.34
CA HIS A 54 -22.72 -1.88 -25.09
C HIS A 54 -23.98 -2.26 -24.30
N LYS A 55 -25.09 -2.26 -25.04
CA LYS A 55 -26.46 -2.53 -24.60
C LYS A 55 -26.55 -3.95 -24.03
N MET A 56 -27.11 -4.06 -22.83
CA MET A 56 -27.23 -5.28 -22.04
C MET A 56 -28.15 -6.30 -22.72
N ASN A 57 -27.64 -7.50 -23.01
CA ASN A 57 -28.42 -8.70 -23.31
C ASN A 57 -28.02 -9.80 -22.34
N ILE A 58 -28.77 -9.91 -21.24
CA ILE A 58 -28.60 -10.93 -20.21
C ILE A 58 -29.59 -12.04 -20.53
N ASN A 59 -29.21 -12.98 -21.40
CA ASN A 59 -29.86 -14.28 -21.54
C ASN A 59 -29.09 -15.11 -22.57
N GLU A 60 -28.12 -15.90 -22.11
CA GLU A 60 -27.82 -17.22 -22.66
C GLU A 60 -26.94 -18.00 -21.68
N GLY A 61 -27.14 -19.32 -21.67
CA GLY A 61 -26.49 -20.27 -20.78
C GLY A 61 -25.00 -20.39 -21.06
N THR A 62 -24.30 -21.10 -20.18
CA THR A 62 -22.89 -21.51 -20.28
C THR A 62 -22.34 -21.58 -21.71
N THR A 63 -21.69 -20.51 -22.17
CA THR A 63 -20.87 -20.51 -23.38
C THR A 63 -19.58 -19.78 -23.06
N ILE A 64 -18.45 -20.41 -23.35
CA ILE A 64 -17.12 -19.85 -23.24
C ILE A 64 -16.99 -18.82 -24.39
N GLU A 65 -17.55 -17.63 -24.21
CA GLU A 65 -17.61 -16.62 -25.28
C GLU A 65 -16.43 -15.65 -25.31
N ASP A 66 -15.61 -15.62 -24.25
CA ASP A 66 -14.32 -14.93 -24.16
C ASP A 66 -13.75 -15.19 -22.75
N LEU A 67 -12.44 -15.34 -22.57
CA LEU A 67 -11.76 -15.48 -21.27
C LEU A 67 -11.49 -14.14 -20.56
N TRP A 68 -11.79 -13.01 -21.21
CA TRP A 68 -11.55 -11.65 -20.69
C TRP A 68 -12.84 -10.88 -20.40
N THR A 69 -13.75 -10.78 -21.39
CA THR A 69 -14.99 -9.99 -21.27
C THR A 69 -15.85 -10.36 -20.04
N PRO A 70 -16.11 -11.64 -19.73
CA PRO A 70 -16.92 -12.02 -18.57
C PRO A 70 -16.34 -11.54 -17.23
N TYR A 71 -15.01 -11.45 -17.10
CA TYR A 71 -14.40 -10.96 -15.86
C TYR A 71 -14.52 -9.43 -15.73
N LYS A 72 -14.48 -8.71 -16.85
CA LYS A 72 -14.73 -7.27 -16.87
C LYS A 72 -16.18 -6.96 -16.51
N GLU A 73 -17.12 -7.72 -17.07
CA GLU A 73 -18.54 -7.61 -16.75
C GLU A 73 -18.81 -7.96 -15.29
N LEU A 74 -18.19 -9.02 -14.77
CA LEU A 74 -18.32 -9.42 -13.37
C LEU A 74 -17.93 -8.30 -12.41
N VAL A 75 -16.79 -7.64 -12.63
CA VAL A 75 -16.38 -6.47 -11.82
C VAL A 75 -17.43 -5.37 -11.88
N SER A 76 -17.88 -5.00 -13.08
CA SER A 76 -18.88 -3.94 -13.26
C SER A 76 -20.20 -4.28 -12.57
N VAL A 77 -20.63 -5.54 -12.61
CA VAL A 77 -21.83 -6.02 -11.92
C VAL A 77 -21.63 -5.93 -10.41
N VAL A 78 -20.53 -6.45 -9.88
CA VAL A 78 -20.23 -6.41 -8.44
C VAL A 78 -20.19 -4.96 -7.93
N GLU A 79 -19.44 -4.08 -8.58
CA GLU A 79 -19.37 -2.66 -8.20
C GLU A 79 -20.74 -1.98 -8.27
N GLY A 80 -21.52 -2.23 -9.32
CA GLY A 80 -22.84 -1.64 -9.49
C GLY A 80 -23.85 -2.04 -8.40
N TYR A 81 -23.82 -3.30 -7.96
CA TYR A 81 -24.72 -3.78 -6.89
C TYR A 81 -24.27 -3.37 -5.48
N LEU A 82 -22.96 -3.16 -5.27
CA LEU A 82 -22.42 -2.77 -3.97
C LEU A 82 -22.43 -1.26 -3.73
N ALA A 83 -22.52 -0.43 -4.78
CA ALA A 83 -22.46 1.03 -4.68
C ALA A 83 -23.83 1.75 -4.52
N HIS A 84 -24.97 1.05 -4.67
CA HIS A 84 -26.29 1.68 -4.72
C HIS A 84 -27.21 1.30 -3.55
N GLU A 85 -27.54 2.28 -2.70
CA GLU A 85 -28.47 2.13 -1.56
C GLU A 85 -29.96 2.15 -1.96
N SER A 86 -30.36 2.98 -2.94
CA SER A 86 -31.76 3.39 -3.08
C SER A 86 -32.34 3.17 -4.49
N GLY A 87 -33.43 2.39 -4.57
CA GLY A 87 -34.54 2.56 -5.51
C GLY A 87 -34.34 2.36 -7.03
N GLY A 88 -33.12 2.37 -7.57
CA GLY A 88 -32.87 2.47 -9.00
C GLY A 88 -32.15 1.28 -9.66
N ALA A 89 -32.19 0.07 -9.10
CA ALA A 89 -31.58 -1.07 -9.78
C ALA A 89 -32.35 -1.40 -11.08
N PRO A 90 -31.72 -1.42 -12.27
CA PRO A 90 -32.35 -1.94 -13.49
C PRO A 90 -32.51 -3.48 -13.48
N TYR A 91 -32.07 -4.16 -12.41
CA TYR A 91 -31.97 -5.62 -12.36
C TYR A 91 -32.39 -6.20 -11.02
N ALA A 92 -33.03 -7.37 -11.07
CA ALA A 92 -33.49 -8.13 -9.91
C ALA A 92 -32.31 -8.74 -9.13
N VAL A 93 -32.41 -8.82 -7.80
CA VAL A 93 -31.42 -9.48 -6.92
C VAL A 93 -31.07 -10.88 -7.42
N HIS A 94 -32.06 -11.61 -7.94
CA HIS A 94 -31.87 -12.93 -8.55
C HIS A 94 -30.87 -12.95 -9.72
N THR A 95 -30.76 -11.87 -10.49
CA THR A 95 -29.77 -11.74 -11.57
C THR A 95 -28.36 -11.70 -11.00
N PHE A 96 -28.13 -10.94 -9.92
CA PHE A 96 -26.84 -10.89 -9.23
C PHE A 96 -26.45 -12.27 -8.68
N GLU A 97 -27.38 -12.96 -8.03
CA GLU A 97 -27.13 -14.31 -7.52
C GLU A 97 -26.79 -15.31 -8.63
N SER A 98 -27.46 -15.22 -9.79
CA SER A 98 -27.22 -16.11 -10.92
C SER A 98 -25.81 -15.89 -11.48
N VAL A 99 -25.38 -14.64 -11.62
CA VAL A 99 -24.02 -14.28 -12.07
C VAL A 99 -22.97 -14.83 -11.10
N LEU A 100 -23.10 -14.58 -9.80
CA LEU A 100 -22.14 -15.07 -8.80
C LEU A 100 -22.09 -16.60 -8.74
N ARG A 101 -23.24 -17.28 -8.86
CA ARG A 101 -23.27 -18.76 -8.92
C ARG A 101 -22.47 -19.32 -10.10
N ARG A 102 -22.53 -18.68 -11.27
CA ARG A 102 -21.77 -19.11 -12.47
C ARG A 102 -20.26 -19.00 -12.26
N HIS A 103 -19.80 -17.98 -11.54
CA HIS A 103 -18.37 -17.75 -11.29
C HIS A 103 -17.81 -18.46 -10.04
N LYS A 104 -18.63 -19.24 -9.32
CA LYS A 104 -18.19 -19.92 -8.08
C LYS A 104 -16.94 -20.78 -8.30
N GLN A 105 -16.95 -21.65 -9.32
CA GLN A 105 -15.80 -22.51 -9.62
C GLN A 105 -14.59 -21.71 -10.09
N THR A 106 -14.79 -20.60 -10.81
CA THR A 106 -13.70 -19.71 -11.24
C THR A 106 -12.96 -19.08 -10.06
N PHE A 107 -13.66 -18.74 -8.97
CA PHE A 107 -13.02 -18.26 -7.75
C PHE A 107 -12.28 -19.37 -6.99
N LEU A 108 -12.80 -20.61 -7.00
CA LEU A 108 -12.11 -21.74 -6.36
C LEU A 108 -10.86 -22.20 -7.13
N SER A 109 -10.88 -22.14 -8.47
CA SER A 109 -9.73 -22.40 -9.34
C SER A 109 -8.92 -21.13 -9.67
N LEU A 110 -8.76 -20.22 -8.70
CA LEU A 110 -8.23 -18.88 -8.89
C LEU A 110 -6.90 -18.85 -9.69
N LEU A 111 -6.95 -18.17 -10.84
CA LEU A 111 -5.84 -18.01 -11.80
C LEU A 111 -5.24 -19.32 -12.35
N LYS A 112 -5.95 -20.45 -12.21
CA LYS A 112 -5.52 -21.76 -12.75
C LYS A 112 -6.18 -22.01 -14.09
N TYR A 113 -5.37 -22.42 -15.07
CA TYR A 113 -5.85 -22.92 -16.36
C TYR A 113 -5.54 -24.42 -16.47
N PRO A 114 -6.35 -25.18 -17.23
CA PRO A 114 -6.01 -26.55 -17.59
C PRO A 114 -4.63 -26.61 -18.26
N PRO A 115 -3.79 -27.61 -17.94
CA PRO A 115 -2.46 -27.72 -18.53
C PRO A 115 -2.51 -28.17 -19.98
N LYS A 116 -1.36 -28.10 -20.67
CA LYS A 116 -1.21 -28.59 -22.05
C LYS A 116 -1.67 -30.05 -22.19
N ASN A 117 -2.33 -30.37 -23.30
CA ASN A 117 -2.84 -31.71 -23.55
C ASN A 117 -2.48 -32.17 -24.98
N PRO A 118 -1.76 -33.31 -25.15
CA PRO A 118 -1.40 -33.79 -26.48
C PRO A 118 -2.62 -34.05 -27.39
N THR A 119 -3.75 -34.49 -26.85
CA THR A 119 -4.96 -34.73 -27.66
C THR A 119 -5.54 -33.42 -28.19
N SER A 120 -5.68 -32.41 -27.33
CA SER A 120 -6.11 -31.06 -27.71
C SER A 120 -5.18 -30.44 -28.75
N ARG A 121 -3.87 -30.68 -28.60
CA ARG A 121 -2.84 -30.20 -29.53
C ARG A 121 -2.96 -30.82 -30.91
N GLU A 122 -3.22 -32.12 -31.00
CA GLU A 122 -3.44 -32.80 -32.29
C GLU A 122 -4.73 -32.33 -32.96
N GLU A 123 -5.81 -32.14 -32.21
CA GLU A 123 -7.07 -31.61 -32.73
C GLU A 123 -6.91 -30.21 -33.30
N ILE A 124 -6.22 -29.32 -32.60
CA ILE A 124 -5.98 -27.95 -33.08
C ILE A 124 -5.08 -27.94 -34.31
N LYS A 125 -4.08 -28.85 -34.40
CA LYS A 125 -3.28 -29.04 -35.61
C LYS A 125 -4.11 -29.53 -36.80
N ARG A 126 -5.00 -30.50 -36.58
CA ARG A 126 -5.98 -30.96 -37.60
C ARG A 126 -6.96 -29.86 -37.98
N GLY A 127 -7.14 -28.85 -37.12
CA GLY A 127 -7.94 -27.65 -37.36
C GLY A 127 -7.62 -26.88 -38.63
N VAL A 128 -6.39 -26.98 -39.14
CA VAL A 128 -5.97 -26.32 -40.39
C VAL A 128 -6.60 -26.99 -41.63
N THR A 129 -6.78 -28.31 -41.61
CA THR A 129 -7.25 -29.11 -42.76
C THR A 129 -8.68 -29.60 -42.60
N GLU A 130 -9.03 -30.07 -41.41
CA GLU A 130 -10.33 -30.67 -41.11
C GLU A 130 -11.27 -29.70 -40.39
N GLY A 131 -10.75 -28.62 -39.80
CA GLY A 131 -11.51 -27.72 -38.92
C GLY A 131 -11.75 -28.30 -37.52
N VAL A 132 -11.89 -27.43 -36.53
CA VAL A 132 -12.10 -27.76 -35.11
C VAL A 132 -13.53 -27.44 -34.71
N ASN A 133 -14.15 -28.28 -33.88
CA ASN A 133 -15.45 -27.99 -33.30
C ASN A 133 -15.29 -27.08 -32.08
N LEU A 134 -15.63 -25.79 -32.23
CA LEU A 134 -15.64 -24.85 -31.12
C LEU A 134 -17.02 -24.87 -30.43
N PRO A 135 -17.10 -24.72 -29.09
CA PRO A 135 -18.34 -24.87 -28.30
C PRO A 135 -19.51 -23.96 -28.71
N SER A 136 -19.25 -22.89 -29.46
CA SER A 136 -20.25 -21.84 -29.77
C SER A 136 -20.41 -21.56 -31.28
N ILE A 137 -19.40 -21.91 -32.09
CA ILE A 137 -19.33 -21.56 -33.52
C ILE A 137 -19.51 -22.81 -34.40
N GLY A 138 -19.35 -24.01 -33.82
CA GLY A 138 -19.32 -25.26 -34.55
C GLY A 138 -17.98 -25.45 -35.28
N ARG A 139 -18.00 -26.21 -36.37
CA ARG A 139 -16.78 -26.60 -37.10
C ARG A 139 -16.16 -25.40 -37.83
N THR A 140 -14.98 -24.97 -37.38
CA THR A 140 -14.28 -23.78 -37.88
C THR A 140 -12.90 -24.16 -38.40
N LEU A 141 -12.56 -23.72 -39.62
CA LEU A 141 -11.21 -23.85 -40.18
C LEU A 141 -10.28 -22.81 -39.57
N LEU A 142 -9.13 -23.25 -39.07
CA LEU A 142 -8.15 -22.38 -38.43
C LEU A 142 -7.02 -22.03 -39.41
N SER A 143 -6.58 -20.78 -39.42
CA SER A 143 -5.37 -20.40 -40.16
C SER A 143 -4.13 -21.05 -39.52
N LYS A 144 -3.15 -21.42 -40.33
CA LYS A 144 -1.88 -21.98 -39.84
C LYS A 144 -1.18 -21.07 -38.83
N GLU A 145 -1.16 -19.75 -39.09
CA GLU A 145 -0.55 -18.76 -38.19
C GLU A 145 -1.18 -18.77 -36.79
N LEU A 146 -2.51 -18.86 -36.70
CA LEU A 146 -3.23 -18.90 -35.43
C LEU A 146 -2.95 -20.18 -34.64
N VAL A 147 -2.84 -21.32 -35.33
CA VAL A 147 -2.48 -22.60 -34.73
C VAL A 147 -1.05 -22.56 -34.19
N ASP A 148 -0.11 -22.03 -34.97
CA ASP A 148 1.29 -21.89 -34.57
C ASP A 148 1.42 -20.96 -33.34
N GLU A 149 0.72 -19.82 -33.31
CA GLU A 149 0.67 -18.93 -32.14
C GLU A 149 0.06 -19.60 -30.90
N ALA A 150 -1.03 -20.35 -31.05
CA ALA A 150 -1.67 -21.06 -29.94
C ALA A 150 -0.73 -22.10 -29.32
N ILE A 151 0.04 -22.79 -30.16
CA ILE A 151 1.04 -23.77 -29.74
C ILE A 151 2.20 -23.07 -29.00
N ILE A 152 2.68 -21.93 -29.50
CA ILE A 152 3.75 -21.16 -28.86
C ILE A 152 3.32 -20.73 -27.45
N ILE A 153 2.12 -20.14 -27.31
CA ILE A 153 1.61 -19.69 -26.00
C ILE A 153 1.38 -20.88 -25.06
N SER A 154 0.86 -22.00 -25.59
CA SER A 154 0.69 -23.26 -24.83
C SER A 154 2.03 -23.74 -24.25
N ASP A 155 3.09 -23.72 -25.05
CA ASP A 155 4.43 -24.14 -24.60
C ASP A 155 5.05 -23.17 -23.60
N MET A 156 4.85 -21.86 -23.78
CA MET A 156 5.37 -20.84 -22.87
C MET A 156 4.74 -20.92 -21.48
N TYR A 157 3.41 -21.05 -21.41
CA TYR A 157 2.68 -20.98 -20.14
C TYR A 157 2.23 -22.33 -19.60
N ASN A 158 2.51 -23.43 -20.31
CA ASN A 158 2.03 -24.78 -20.02
C ASN A 158 0.50 -24.84 -19.86
N VAL A 159 -0.22 -24.18 -20.78
CA VAL A 159 -1.69 -24.04 -20.77
C VAL A 159 -2.29 -24.82 -21.94
N ASN A 160 -3.50 -25.35 -21.75
CA ASN A 160 -4.23 -26.06 -22.79
C ASN A 160 -4.37 -25.24 -24.08
N GLU A 161 -4.20 -25.91 -25.22
CA GLU A 161 -4.19 -25.29 -26.53
C GLU A 161 -5.52 -24.61 -26.89
N TYR A 162 -6.68 -25.12 -26.43
CA TYR A 162 -7.98 -24.48 -26.65
C TYR A 162 -8.09 -23.15 -25.88
N VAL A 163 -7.56 -23.09 -24.66
CA VAL A 163 -7.54 -21.85 -23.87
C VAL A 163 -6.67 -20.81 -24.56
N CYS A 164 -5.53 -21.21 -25.12
CA CYS A 164 -4.64 -20.32 -25.88
C CYS A 164 -5.32 -19.81 -27.15
N LEU A 165 -6.05 -20.68 -27.87
CA LEU A 165 -6.80 -20.31 -29.06
C LEU A 165 -7.89 -19.27 -28.74
N GLU A 166 -8.65 -19.46 -27.66
CA GLU A 166 -9.66 -18.49 -27.22
C GLU A 166 -9.04 -17.13 -26.85
N LEU A 167 -7.93 -17.11 -26.11
CA LEU A 167 -7.21 -15.87 -25.80
C LEU A 167 -6.75 -15.13 -27.07
N LEU A 168 -6.31 -15.86 -28.09
CA LEU A 168 -5.91 -15.29 -29.38
C LEU A 168 -7.10 -14.75 -30.18
N HIS A 169 -8.26 -15.42 -30.15
CA HIS A 169 -9.49 -14.89 -30.73
C HIS A 169 -9.93 -13.58 -30.06
N THR A 170 -9.86 -13.52 -28.73
CA THR A 170 -10.12 -12.28 -28.00
C THR A 170 -9.14 -11.18 -28.38
N ALA A 171 -7.85 -11.50 -28.48
CA ALA A 171 -6.84 -10.56 -28.92
C ALA A 171 -7.11 -10.04 -30.34
N GLN A 172 -7.51 -10.93 -31.27
CA GLN A 172 -7.89 -10.53 -32.63
C GLN A 172 -9.05 -9.53 -32.64
N ARG A 173 -10.06 -9.73 -31.78
CA ARG A 173 -11.20 -8.80 -31.64
C ARG A 173 -10.79 -7.44 -31.05
N GLN A 174 -9.81 -7.43 -30.15
CA GLN A 174 -9.32 -6.19 -29.52
C GLN A 174 -8.19 -5.50 -30.31
N ALA A 175 -7.57 -6.18 -31.29
CA ALA A 175 -6.46 -5.66 -32.08
C ALA A 175 -6.70 -4.27 -32.70
N PRO A 176 -7.89 -3.92 -33.23
CA PRO A 176 -8.15 -2.58 -33.78
C PRO A 176 -7.95 -1.44 -32.77
N ARG A 177 -8.06 -1.73 -31.46
CA ARG A 177 -7.91 -0.75 -30.38
C ARG A 177 -6.47 -0.64 -29.88
N GLN A 178 -5.57 -1.49 -30.34
CA GLN A 178 -4.17 -1.55 -29.91
C GLN A 178 -3.25 -1.71 -31.14
N PRO A 179 -3.12 -0.66 -31.97
CA PRO A 179 -2.30 -0.73 -33.18
C PRO A 179 -0.82 -0.92 -32.83
N GLY A 180 -0.12 -1.74 -33.61
CA GLY A 180 1.32 -1.96 -33.48
C GLY A 180 1.74 -3.05 -32.49
N LEU A 181 0.80 -3.81 -31.91
CA LEU A 181 1.09 -4.94 -31.04
C LEU A 181 0.80 -6.28 -31.74
N ALA A 182 1.71 -7.24 -31.61
CA ALA A 182 1.49 -8.59 -32.11
C ALA A 182 0.31 -9.27 -31.38
N ARG A 183 -0.48 -10.07 -32.10
CA ARG A 183 -1.68 -10.74 -31.56
C ARG A 183 -1.38 -11.59 -30.32
N GLY A 184 -0.36 -12.44 -30.37
CA GLY A 184 0.03 -13.27 -29.22
C GLY A 184 0.41 -12.45 -27.97
N LEU A 185 1.10 -11.32 -28.16
CA LEU A 185 1.46 -10.45 -27.04
C LEU A 185 0.25 -9.72 -26.46
N LEU A 186 -0.68 -9.28 -27.32
CA LEU A 186 -1.96 -8.74 -26.88
C LEU A 186 -2.76 -9.77 -26.07
N ALA A 187 -2.72 -11.04 -26.47
CA ALA A 187 -3.37 -12.13 -25.72
C ALA A 187 -2.81 -12.26 -24.30
N VAL A 188 -1.48 -12.20 -24.12
CA VAL A 188 -0.84 -12.20 -22.80
C VAL A 188 -1.26 -10.98 -21.95
N LEU A 189 -1.29 -9.78 -22.54
CA LEU A 189 -1.73 -8.58 -21.82
C LEU A 189 -3.20 -8.68 -21.36
N LEU A 190 -4.09 -9.16 -22.23
CA LEU A 190 -5.50 -9.33 -21.91
C LEU A 190 -5.73 -10.42 -20.87
N GLN A 191 -4.93 -11.49 -20.90
CA GLN A 191 -4.97 -12.53 -19.89
C GLN A 191 -4.68 -11.96 -18.50
N HIS A 192 -3.59 -11.20 -18.34
CA HIS A 192 -3.27 -10.57 -17.06
C HIS A 192 -4.30 -9.51 -16.64
N ASP A 193 -4.85 -8.73 -17.57
CA ASP A 193 -5.93 -7.78 -17.26
C ASP A 193 -7.21 -8.50 -16.79
N GLY A 194 -7.56 -9.62 -17.41
CA GLY A 194 -8.69 -10.46 -17.00
C GLY A 194 -8.49 -11.07 -15.62
N ARG A 195 -7.30 -11.59 -15.35
CA ARG A 195 -6.90 -12.10 -14.01
C ARG A 195 -7.04 -11.01 -12.95
N ARG A 196 -6.53 -9.80 -13.22
CA ARG A 196 -6.67 -8.64 -12.33
C ARG A 196 -8.14 -8.33 -12.03
N ALA A 197 -8.97 -8.29 -13.07
CA ALA A 197 -10.40 -8.02 -12.93
C ALA A 197 -11.10 -9.08 -12.06
N LEU A 198 -10.82 -10.37 -12.29
CA LEU A 198 -11.37 -11.45 -11.47
C LEU A 198 -11.02 -11.29 -9.98
N VAL A 199 -9.77 -10.99 -9.66
CA VAL A 199 -9.33 -10.77 -8.27
C VAL A 199 -9.93 -9.48 -7.68
N GLN A 200 -10.11 -8.43 -8.48
CA GLN A 200 -10.78 -7.19 -8.05
C GLN A 200 -12.23 -7.47 -7.62
N ALA A 201 -12.99 -8.19 -8.43
CA ALA A 201 -14.36 -8.61 -8.07
C ALA A 201 -14.35 -9.44 -6.78
N LEU A 202 -13.42 -10.38 -6.63
CA LEU A 202 -13.28 -11.17 -5.41
C LEU A 202 -13.01 -10.30 -4.18
N ARG A 203 -12.07 -9.35 -4.26
CA ARG A 203 -11.76 -8.42 -3.17
C ARG A 203 -12.99 -7.64 -2.75
N HIS A 204 -13.75 -7.10 -3.71
CA HIS A 204 -14.97 -6.35 -3.42
C HIS A 204 -16.04 -7.21 -2.72
N LEU A 205 -16.23 -8.46 -3.14
CA LEU A 205 -17.15 -9.38 -2.48
C LEU A 205 -16.72 -9.69 -1.04
N VAL A 206 -15.42 -9.91 -0.80
CA VAL A 206 -14.91 -10.18 0.55
C VAL A 206 -15.00 -8.95 1.44
N MET A 207 -14.75 -7.75 0.92
CA MET A 207 -14.95 -6.49 1.66
C MET A 207 -16.44 -6.24 1.97
N ALA A 208 -17.35 -6.63 1.08
CA ALA A 208 -18.78 -6.50 1.26
C ALA A 208 -19.40 -7.47 2.28
N ARG A 209 -18.64 -8.47 2.73
CA ARG A 209 -19.07 -9.44 3.75
C ARG A 209 -19.35 -8.74 5.08
N ASP A 210 -20.37 -9.21 5.78
CA ASP A 210 -20.69 -8.80 7.14
C ASP A 210 -19.59 -9.18 8.14
N GLY A 211 -19.17 -8.24 8.99
CA GLY A 211 -18.07 -8.50 9.90
C GLY A 211 -17.84 -7.42 10.95
N VAL A 212 -16.65 -7.50 11.55
CA VAL A 212 -16.26 -6.72 12.72
C VAL A 212 -15.83 -5.30 12.34
N SER A 213 -15.02 -5.17 11.30
CA SER A 213 -14.21 -3.97 11.06
C SER A 213 -14.97 -2.88 10.30
N TRP A 214 -15.86 -3.25 9.38
CA TRP A 214 -16.68 -2.29 8.63
C TRP A 214 -17.96 -2.90 8.09
N SER A 215 -18.88 -2.04 7.66
CA SER A 215 -20.09 -2.37 6.91
C SER A 215 -20.15 -1.56 5.63
N ILE A 216 -20.87 -2.05 4.63
CA ILE A 216 -21.07 -1.35 3.36
C ILE A 216 -22.51 -0.84 3.23
N SER A 217 -22.65 0.30 2.56
CA SER A 217 -23.91 0.95 2.21
C SER A 217 -24.58 0.26 1.01
N ALA A 218 -25.03 -0.98 1.19
CA ALA A 218 -25.76 -1.74 0.17
C ALA A 218 -27.05 -2.34 0.75
N ARG A 219 -27.94 -2.80 -0.12
CA ARG A 219 -29.19 -3.46 0.30
C ARG A 219 -28.88 -4.69 1.17
N GLU A 220 -29.57 -4.83 2.30
CA GLU A 220 -29.33 -5.90 3.28
C GLU A 220 -29.43 -7.30 2.65
N GLU A 221 -30.38 -7.51 1.74
CA GLU A 221 -30.53 -8.77 0.99
C GLU A 221 -29.26 -9.13 0.19
N ILE A 222 -28.61 -8.12 -0.42
CA ILE A 222 -27.37 -8.30 -1.18
C ILE A 222 -26.22 -8.62 -0.23
N VAL A 223 -26.08 -7.86 0.85
CA VAL A 223 -25.02 -8.08 1.86
C VAL A 223 -25.15 -9.47 2.49
N SER A 224 -26.37 -9.88 2.84
CA SER A 224 -26.67 -11.21 3.38
C SER A 224 -26.32 -12.32 2.40
N TYR A 225 -26.70 -12.16 1.12
CA TYR A 225 -26.34 -13.12 0.08
C TYR A 225 -24.83 -13.23 -0.13
N VAL A 226 -24.14 -12.09 -0.28
CA VAL A 226 -22.69 -12.02 -0.48
C VAL A 226 -21.98 -12.67 0.70
N SER A 227 -22.43 -12.38 1.93
CA SER A 227 -21.84 -12.93 3.15
C SER A 227 -21.93 -14.45 3.21
N ARG A 228 -23.08 -15.02 2.84
CA ARG A 228 -23.25 -16.49 2.74
C ARG A 228 -22.39 -17.07 1.61
N TYR A 229 -22.37 -16.42 0.44
CA TYR A 229 -21.62 -16.85 -0.73
C TYR A 229 -20.10 -16.88 -0.45
N VAL A 230 -19.56 -15.81 0.12
CA VAL A 230 -18.14 -15.71 0.49
C VAL A 230 -17.79 -16.69 1.61
N SER A 231 -18.67 -16.86 2.60
CA SER A 231 -18.43 -17.85 3.67
C SER A 231 -18.34 -19.27 3.11
N GLN A 232 -19.16 -19.63 2.13
CA GLN A 232 -19.05 -20.91 1.44
C GLN A 232 -17.76 -21.01 0.62
N LEU A 233 -17.35 -19.95 -0.09
CA LEU A 233 -16.08 -19.97 -0.83
C LEU A 233 -14.88 -20.19 0.10
N ILE A 234 -14.86 -19.51 1.26
CA ILE A 234 -13.80 -19.67 2.27
C ILE A 234 -13.80 -21.10 2.80
N ALA A 235 -14.97 -21.66 3.15
CA ALA A 235 -15.10 -23.05 3.59
C ALA A 235 -14.65 -24.05 2.51
N ASP A 236 -14.87 -23.74 1.23
CA ASP A 236 -14.41 -24.53 0.08
C ASP A 236 -12.90 -24.32 -0.25
N GLY A 237 -12.14 -23.59 0.59
CA GLY A 237 -10.69 -23.45 0.49
C GLY A 237 -10.18 -22.22 -0.28
N LEU A 238 -11.01 -21.18 -0.47
CA LEU A 238 -10.64 -19.97 -1.22
C LEU A 238 -9.33 -19.32 -0.74
N LEU A 239 -9.15 -19.14 0.57
CA LEU A 239 -8.00 -18.39 1.11
C LEU A 239 -6.67 -19.11 0.84
N GLY A 240 -6.66 -20.44 0.93
CA GLY A 240 -5.50 -21.25 0.51
C GLY A 240 -5.21 -21.09 -0.98
N GLY A 241 -6.27 -21.08 -1.81
CA GLY A 241 -6.15 -20.80 -3.24
C GLY A 241 -5.59 -19.42 -3.57
N VAL A 242 -5.93 -18.39 -2.77
CA VAL A 242 -5.40 -17.02 -2.89
C VAL A 242 -3.93 -16.96 -2.53
N LEU A 243 -3.50 -17.59 -1.43
CA LEU A 243 -2.07 -17.67 -1.05
C LEU A 243 -1.26 -18.40 -2.12
N ASP A 244 -1.76 -19.52 -2.66
CA ASP A 244 -1.10 -20.20 -3.77
C ASP A 244 -1.03 -19.32 -5.03
N ALA A 245 -2.09 -18.54 -5.32
CA ALA A 245 -2.12 -17.63 -6.46
C ALA A 245 -1.11 -16.49 -6.30
N LEU A 246 -0.96 -15.95 -5.08
CA LEU A 246 0.03 -14.92 -4.77
C LEU A 246 1.46 -15.43 -4.99
N ARG A 247 1.73 -16.69 -4.62
CA ARG A 247 3.03 -17.35 -4.88
C ARG A 247 3.28 -17.57 -6.38
N ARG A 248 2.25 -18.00 -7.13
CA ARG A 248 2.37 -18.25 -8.58
C ARG A 248 2.52 -16.97 -9.41
N THR A 249 1.95 -15.85 -8.95
CA THR A 249 1.90 -14.59 -9.70
C THR A 249 3.14 -13.75 -9.39
N SER A 250 4.33 -14.21 -9.76
CA SER A 250 5.59 -13.47 -9.55
C SER A 250 5.89 -12.54 -10.75
N LEU A 251 6.27 -11.29 -10.46
CA LEU A 251 6.68 -10.33 -11.49
C LEU A 251 7.98 -10.79 -12.17
N ASP A 252 8.98 -11.15 -11.37
CA ASP A 252 10.31 -11.55 -11.88
C ASP A 252 10.21 -12.78 -12.78
N ALA A 253 9.45 -13.79 -12.36
CA ALA A 253 9.26 -15.00 -13.14
C ALA A 253 8.57 -14.74 -14.49
N GLU A 254 7.62 -13.80 -14.53
CA GLU A 254 6.94 -13.43 -15.78
C GLU A 254 7.88 -12.66 -16.72
N LEU A 255 8.67 -11.72 -16.20
CA LEU A 255 9.63 -10.95 -17.00
C LEU A 255 10.74 -11.86 -17.56
N GLU A 256 11.26 -12.78 -16.75
CA GLU A 256 12.23 -13.79 -17.20
C GLU A 256 11.65 -14.68 -18.30
N LEU A 257 10.41 -15.17 -18.13
CA LEU A 257 9.75 -16.00 -19.13
C LEU A 257 9.60 -15.27 -20.48
N LEU A 258 9.17 -14.00 -20.45
CA LEU A 258 9.02 -13.19 -21.66
C LEU A 258 10.36 -12.87 -22.31
N GLN A 259 11.40 -12.59 -21.51
CA GLN A 259 12.75 -12.32 -22.00
C GLN A 259 13.35 -13.55 -22.69
N ASN A 260 13.24 -14.74 -22.06
CA ASN A 260 13.74 -16.00 -22.60
C ASN A 260 13.11 -16.37 -23.94
N ASN A 261 11.83 -16.01 -24.13
CA ASN A 261 11.09 -16.25 -25.36
C ASN A 261 11.14 -15.08 -26.36
N ARG A 262 11.97 -14.05 -26.11
CA ARG A 262 12.08 -12.83 -26.95
C ARG A 262 10.72 -12.14 -27.18
N ALA A 263 9.83 -12.23 -26.20
CA ALA A 263 8.45 -11.80 -26.24
C ALA A 263 8.21 -10.53 -25.39
N LEU A 264 9.26 -9.74 -25.12
CA LEU A 264 9.13 -8.51 -24.34
C LEU A 264 8.30 -7.46 -25.10
N PRO A 265 7.25 -6.90 -24.46
CA PRO A 265 6.47 -5.84 -25.07
C PRO A 265 7.26 -4.55 -25.31
N PRO A 266 6.79 -3.69 -26.24
CA PRO A 266 7.28 -2.31 -26.32
C PRO A 266 7.12 -1.57 -24.98
N PRO A 267 7.96 -0.56 -24.67
CA PRO A 267 8.06 0.03 -23.32
C PRO A 267 6.73 0.45 -22.70
N ARG A 268 5.82 1.07 -23.47
CA ARG A 268 4.49 1.49 -22.97
C ARG A 268 3.64 0.31 -22.50
N HIS A 269 3.68 -0.80 -23.23
CA HIS A 269 2.92 -2.01 -22.90
C HIS A 269 3.60 -2.79 -21.77
N LEU A 270 4.93 -2.75 -21.70
CA LEU A 270 5.70 -3.36 -20.61
C LEU A 270 5.37 -2.70 -19.26
N VAL A 271 5.37 -1.37 -19.18
CA VAL A 271 4.97 -0.65 -17.96
C VAL A 271 3.54 -1.01 -17.54
N ARG A 272 2.62 -1.10 -18.51
CA ARG A 272 1.23 -1.51 -18.25
C ARG A 272 1.14 -2.95 -17.73
N LEU A 273 1.92 -3.88 -18.28
CA LEU A 273 1.96 -5.27 -17.85
C LEU A 273 2.46 -5.38 -16.40
N ILE A 274 3.58 -4.73 -16.10
CA ILE A 274 4.18 -4.68 -14.76
C ILE A 274 3.14 -4.17 -13.75
N GLY A 275 2.55 -3.01 -14.02
CA GLY A 275 1.52 -2.44 -13.13
C GLY A 275 0.29 -3.34 -12.97
N THR A 276 -0.11 -4.09 -14.00
CA THR A 276 -1.23 -5.04 -13.93
C THR A 276 -0.91 -6.23 -13.02
N ILE A 277 0.30 -6.79 -13.12
CA ILE A 277 0.75 -7.91 -12.28
C ILE A 277 0.90 -7.48 -10.84
N GLU A 278 1.56 -6.36 -10.57
CA GLU A 278 1.73 -5.80 -9.22
C GLU A 278 0.37 -5.50 -8.58
N THR A 279 -0.53 -4.85 -9.32
CA THR A 279 -1.90 -4.60 -8.85
C THR A 279 -2.63 -5.90 -8.53
N THR A 280 -2.47 -6.95 -9.35
CA THR A 280 -3.08 -8.26 -9.09
C THR A 280 -2.55 -8.87 -7.79
N ARG A 281 -1.24 -8.80 -7.54
CA ARG A 281 -0.63 -9.26 -6.28
C ARG A 281 -1.14 -8.47 -5.07
N LYS A 282 -1.21 -7.13 -5.17
CA LYS A 282 -1.78 -6.27 -4.13
C LYS A 282 -3.25 -6.61 -3.83
N LEU A 283 -4.05 -6.83 -4.87
CA LEU A 283 -5.46 -7.25 -4.72
C LEU A 283 -5.58 -8.62 -4.04
N LEU A 284 -4.72 -9.60 -4.38
CA LEU A 284 -4.69 -10.91 -3.73
C LEU A 284 -4.36 -10.80 -2.23
N ALA A 285 -3.35 -10.00 -1.86
CA ALA A 285 -3.05 -9.73 -0.45
C ALA A 285 -4.22 -9.00 0.23
N GLY A 286 -4.86 -8.07 -0.47
CA GLY A 286 -6.07 -7.38 -0.03
C GLY A 286 -7.25 -8.32 0.25
N VAL A 287 -7.39 -9.43 -0.48
CA VAL A 287 -8.42 -10.46 -0.18
C VAL A 287 -8.16 -11.13 1.16
N ILE A 288 -6.91 -11.50 1.45
CA ILE A 288 -6.52 -12.11 2.74
C ILE A 288 -6.73 -11.13 3.88
N PHE A 289 -6.29 -9.88 3.70
CA PHE A 289 -6.53 -8.80 4.64
C PHE A 289 -8.02 -8.60 4.93
N ALA A 290 -8.84 -8.46 3.88
CA ALA A 290 -10.27 -8.23 4.04
C ALA A 290 -10.99 -9.39 4.73
N ALA A 291 -10.62 -10.64 4.40
CA ALA A 291 -11.18 -11.82 5.05
C ALA A 291 -10.85 -11.83 6.55
N SER A 292 -9.58 -11.56 6.89
CA SER A 292 -9.11 -11.51 8.27
C SER A 292 -9.75 -10.38 9.08
N ALA A 293 -9.77 -9.16 8.54
CA ALA A 293 -10.33 -8.01 9.25
C ALA A 293 -11.82 -8.14 9.51
N GLN A 294 -12.57 -8.86 8.67
CA GLN A 294 -14.01 -9.04 8.88
C GLN A 294 -14.36 -10.19 9.84
N ARG A 295 -13.69 -11.34 9.75
CA ARG A 295 -14.06 -12.55 10.54
C ARG A 295 -12.87 -13.39 11.01
N GLY A 296 -11.66 -12.87 10.98
CA GLY A 296 -10.44 -13.60 11.32
C GLY A 296 -10.03 -14.65 10.28
N LEU A 297 -9.03 -15.45 10.64
CA LEU A 297 -8.49 -16.55 9.82
C LEU A 297 -8.61 -17.87 10.58
N ASP A 298 -8.91 -18.93 9.86
CA ASP A 298 -8.88 -20.31 10.38
C ASP A 298 -7.45 -20.77 10.70
N ARG A 299 -7.34 -21.79 11.55
CA ARG A 299 -6.07 -22.31 12.08
C ARG A 299 -5.02 -22.54 10.99
N ASP A 300 -5.40 -23.27 9.93
CA ASP A 300 -4.47 -23.68 8.88
C ASP A 300 -3.97 -22.49 8.06
N ILE A 301 -4.86 -21.56 7.70
CA ILE A 301 -4.49 -20.36 6.92
C ILE A 301 -3.68 -19.39 7.76
N LEU A 302 -4.01 -19.20 9.04
CA LEU A 302 -3.26 -18.33 9.95
C LEU A 302 -1.81 -18.84 10.11
N LEU A 303 -1.63 -20.12 10.46
CA LEU A 303 -0.30 -20.71 10.66
C LEU A 303 0.51 -20.73 9.35
N ARG A 304 -0.15 -21.04 8.23
CA ARG A 304 0.48 -20.98 6.91
C ARG A 304 0.95 -19.57 6.58
N LEU A 305 0.11 -18.56 6.80
CA LEU A 305 0.43 -17.16 6.53
C LEU A 305 1.60 -16.69 7.41
N TYR A 306 1.58 -17.02 8.69
CA TYR A 306 2.67 -16.73 9.62
C TYR A 306 4.00 -17.31 9.13
N ARG A 307 4.04 -18.62 8.80
CA ARG A 307 5.26 -19.30 8.34
C ARG A 307 5.77 -18.76 7.00
N GLU A 308 4.87 -18.42 6.07
CA GLU A 308 5.23 -17.77 4.81
C GLU A 308 5.84 -16.38 5.05
N GLN A 309 5.27 -15.57 5.93
CA GLN A 309 5.79 -14.24 6.24
C GLN A 309 7.12 -14.27 7.02
N MET A 310 7.35 -15.27 7.87
CA MET A 310 8.64 -15.45 8.54
C MET A 310 9.80 -15.69 7.56
N THR A 311 9.53 -16.27 6.39
CA THR A 311 10.56 -16.68 5.42
C THR A 311 10.63 -15.78 4.18
N SER A 312 9.50 -15.18 3.80
CA SER A 312 9.31 -14.56 2.48
C SER A 312 8.88 -13.10 2.55
N ALA A 313 8.92 -12.46 3.73
CA ALA A 313 8.62 -11.03 3.84
C ALA A 313 9.62 -10.20 3.02
N THR A 314 9.08 -9.29 2.22
CA THR A 314 9.82 -8.39 1.35
C THR A 314 9.85 -6.99 1.96
N HIS A 315 11.05 -6.39 1.92
CA HIS A 315 11.28 -5.04 2.42
C HIS A 315 11.67 -4.13 1.25
N GLY A 316 11.18 -2.89 1.29
CA GLY A 316 11.61 -1.82 0.42
C GLY A 316 13.05 -1.35 0.73
N PRO A 317 13.58 -0.44 -0.09
CA PRO A 317 14.96 0.03 0.02
C PRO A 317 15.27 0.75 1.34
N THR A 318 14.25 1.26 2.02
CA THR A 318 14.33 1.97 3.31
C THR A 318 14.25 1.03 4.52
N GLY A 319 14.14 -0.29 4.31
CA GLY A 319 13.88 -1.27 5.38
C GLY A 319 12.40 -1.40 5.76
N ALA A 320 11.52 -0.51 5.27
CA ALA A 320 10.07 -0.62 5.44
C ALA A 320 9.52 -1.86 4.71
N LEU A 321 8.44 -2.45 5.21
CA LEU A 321 7.74 -3.54 4.51
C LEU A 321 7.17 -3.04 3.19
N ASP A 322 7.23 -3.89 2.16
CA ASP A 322 6.49 -3.65 0.94
C ASP A 322 4.98 -3.75 1.18
N GLU A 323 4.17 -3.22 0.25
CA GLU A 323 2.71 -3.17 0.42
C GLU A 323 2.07 -4.56 0.59
N ILE A 324 2.64 -5.58 -0.06
CA ILE A 324 2.13 -6.95 -0.01
C ILE A 324 2.40 -7.56 1.37
N SER A 325 3.65 -7.53 1.84
CA SER A 325 4.00 -8.09 3.15
C SER A 325 3.32 -7.32 4.27
N LEU A 326 3.23 -5.99 4.15
CA LEU A 326 2.47 -5.18 5.10
C LEU A 326 1.00 -5.62 5.17
N ALA A 327 0.32 -5.77 4.03
CA ALA A 327 -1.09 -6.21 4.02
C ALA A 327 -1.29 -7.59 4.66
N LEU A 328 -0.36 -8.51 4.43
CA LEU A 328 -0.38 -9.86 5.00
C LEU A 328 -0.09 -9.86 6.51
N GLN A 329 0.85 -9.06 6.99
CA GLN A 329 1.10 -8.90 8.42
C GLN A 329 -0.04 -8.17 9.13
N MET A 330 -0.66 -7.19 8.48
CA MET A 330 -1.91 -6.60 8.97
C MET A 330 -3.03 -7.64 9.06
N ALA A 331 -3.12 -8.57 8.10
CA ALA A 331 -4.06 -9.68 8.19
C ALA A 331 -3.79 -10.58 9.41
N LEU A 332 -2.52 -10.86 9.74
CA LEU A 332 -2.18 -11.59 10.98
C LEU A 332 -2.60 -10.81 12.24
N LEU A 333 -2.33 -9.50 12.28
CA LEU A 333 -2.72 -8.64 13.40
C LEU A 333 -4.23 -8.60 13.63
N TYR A 334 -5.02 -8.59 12.56
CA TYR A 334 -6.48 -8.65 12.62
C TYR A 334 -7.01 -10.04 13.00
N ALA A 335 -6.32 -11.12 12.60
CA ALA A 335 -6.69 -12.48 12.98
C ALA A 335 -6.57 -12.71 14.49
N LEU A 336 -5.66 -11.98 15.14
CA LEU A 336 -5.41 -12.00 16.59
C LEU A 336 -6.10 -10.83 17.33
N ASP A 337 -7.06 -10.13 16.71
CA ASP A 337 -7.72 -8.98 17.32
C ASP A 337 -9.00 -9.37 18.07
N LEU A 338 -9.03 -9.10 19.38
CA LEU A 338 -10.22 -9.21 20.24
C LEU A 338 -10.64 -7.87 20.85
N SER A 339 -10.12 -6.75 20.34
CA SER A 339 -10.49 -5.41 20.81
C SER A 339 -11.99 -5.10 20.64
N VAL A 340 -12.68 -5.84 19.76
CA VAL A 340 -14.14 -5.78 19.57
C VAL A 340 -14.92 -5.96 20.88
N LEU A 341 -14.40 -6.75 21.83
CA LEU A 341 -15.02 -7.02 23.13
C LEU A 341 -15.23 -5.76 23.98
N HIS A 342 -14.37 -4.75 23.81
CA HIS A 342 -14.39 -3.54 24.63
C HIS A 342 -14.71 -2.28 23.82
N LYS A 343 -14.80 -2.39 22.49
CA LYS A 343 -15.10 -1.27 21.58
C LYS A 343 -16.56 -1.17 21.17
N ARG A 344 -17.31 -2.27 21.25
CA ARG A 344 -18.68 -2.37 20.73
C ARG A 344 -19.62 -2.98 21.75
N GLU A 345 -20.86 -2.48 21.77
CA GLU A 345 -21.93 -3.03 22.63
C GLU A 345 -22.33 -4.44 22.17
N ASP A 346 -22.34 -4.71 20.87
CA ASP A 346 -22.56 -6.03 20.26
C ASP A 346 -21.29 -6.89 20.17
N GLY A 347 -20.21 -6.48 20.86
CA GLY A 347 -18.89 -7.06 20.72
C GLY A 347 -18.81 -8.54 21.12
N GLU A 348 -19.57 -8.99 22.11
CA GLU A 348 -19.61 -10.39 22.54
C GLU A 348 -20.16 -11.32 21.44
N GLU A 349 -21.25 -10.91 20.78
CA GLU A 349 -21.89 -11.68 19.70
C GLU A 349 -21.04 -11.75 18.44
N LEU A 350 -20.26 -10.70 18.17
CA LEU A 350 -19.29 -10.69 17.08
C LEU A 350 -18.07 -11.55 17.42
N ALA A 351 -17.56 -11.48 18.65
CA ALA A 351 -16.41 -12.26 19.10
C ALA A 351 -16.69 -13.77 19.07
N LYS A 352 -17.90 -14.22 19.44
CA LYS A 352 -18.34 -15.64 19.31
C LYS A 352 -18.21 -16.19 17.88
N LYS A 353 -18.17 -15.32 16.87
CA LYS A 353 -18.03 -15.70 15.46
C LYS A 353 -16.58 -15.73 14.97
N LEU A 354 -15.60 -15.40 15.82
CA LEU A 354 -14.18 -15.37 15.46
C LEU A 354 -13.52 -16.74 15.69
N PRO A 355 -12.62 -17.18 14.79
CA PRO A 355 -11.89 -18.45 14.92
C PRO A 355 -11.18 -18.62 16.25
N LEU A 356 -10.63 -17.53 16.83
CA LEU A 356 -9.93 -17.56 18.11
C LEU A 356 -10.81 -18.03 19.29
N ILE A 357 -12.13 -17.92 19.16
CA ILE A 357 -13.11 -18.39 20.15
C ILE A 357 -13.81 -19.67 19.67
N GLN A 358 -14.10 -19.79 18.36
CA GLN A 358 -14.77 -20.98 17.81
C GLN A 358 -13.92 -22.25 17.89
N ASP A 359 -12.60 -22.12 17.74
CA ASP A 359 -11.67 -23.23 17.77
C ASP A 359 -10.95 -23.31 19.14
N PRO A 360 -11.29 -24.29 20.00
CA PRO A 360 -10.76 -24.36 21.37
C PRO A 360 -9.26 -24.70 21.43
N GLU A 361 -8.67 -25.31 20.40
CA GLU A 361 -7.24 -25.65 20.42
C GLU A 361 -6.38 -24.61 19.69
N LEU A 362 -6.99 -23.64 18.99
CA LEU A 362 -6.23 -22.63 18.25
C LEU A 362 -5.30 -21.84 19.18
N ILE A 363 -5.78 -21.43 20.36
CA ILE A 363 -4.96 -20.71 21.34
C ILE A 363 -3.75 -21.54 21.78
N SER A 364 -3.95 -22.83 22.11
CA SER A 364 -2.82 -23.70 22.49
C SER A 364 -1.80 -23.87 21.37
N VAL A 365 -2.26 -24.06 20.13
CA VAL A 365 -1.37 -24.21 18.98
C VAL A 365 -0.59 -22.91 18.70
N LEU A 366 -1.23 -21.75 18.86
CA LEU A 366 -0.56 -20.46 18.70
C LEU A 366 0.46 -20.20 19.81
N LEU A 367 0.17 -20.60 21.05
CA LEU A 367 1.12 -20.52 22.16
C LEU A 367 2.37 -21.36 21.88
N ASP A 368 2.21 -22.59 21.39
CA ASP A 368 3.33 -23.45 21.01
C ASP A 368 4.14 -22.86 19.85
N GLU A 369 3.47 -22.31 18.82
CA GLU A 369 4.12 -21.76 17.62
C GLU A 369 4.83 -20.42 17.89
N PHE A 370 4.31 -19.59 18.81
CA PHE A 370 4.89 -18.28 19.16
C PHE A 370 5.81 -18.33 20.37
N SER A 371 5.91 -19.46 21.07
CA SER A 371 6.82 -19.63 22.20
C SER A 371 8.28 -19.38 21.78
N PRO A 372 9.10 -18.78 22.66
CA PRO A 372 10.52 -18.58 22.39
C PRO A 372 11.22 -19.95 22.21
N PRO A 373 12.17 -20.07 21.26
CA PRO A 373 12.88 -21.33 21.06
C PRO A 373 13.66 -21.72 22.32
N MET A 374 13.44 -22.95 22.77
CA MET A 374 13.90 -23.48 24.07
C MET A 374 15.43 -23.62 24.19
N ASN A 375 16.21 -23.31 23.13
CA ASN A 375 17.68 -23.39 23.10
C ASN A 375 18.30 -22.13 22.43
N PRO A 376 18.95 -21.24 23.19
CA PRO A 376 19.68 -20.08 22.65
C PRO A 376 20.95 -20.43 21.86
N ASN A 377 21.48 -21.66 22.01
CA ASN A 377 22.79 -22.05 21.46
C ASN A 377 22.72 -22.70 20.05
N GLN A 378 21.57 -22.63 19.38
CA GLN A 378 21.43 -23.08 17.97
C GLN A 378 20.96 -21.94 17.06
N THR A 379 21.33 -20.70 17.38
CA THR A 379 21.30 -19.62 16.40
C THR A 379 22.34 -19.93 15.32
N GLN A 380 21.86 -20.41 14.17
CA GLN A 380 22.57 -20.20 12.93
C GLN A 380 22.78 -18.69 12.79
N GLU A 381 24.04 -18.29 12.75
CA GLU A 381 24.50 -16.97 12.36
C GLU A 381 23.85 -16.59 11.01
N GLY A 382 22.84 -15.75 11.08
CA GLY A 382 22.14 -15.14 9.96
C GLY A 382 21.37 -13.94 10.48
N PRO A 383 21.23 -12.86 9.70
CA PRO A 383 20.50 -11.67 10.15
C PRO A 383 19.09 -12.09 10.57
N ASP A 384 18.62 -11.56 11.70
CA ASP A 384 17.30 -11.71 12.35
C ASP A 384 16.09 -11.58 11.39
N LYS A 385 15.95 -12.50 10.44
CA LYS A 385 14.84 -12.51 9.49
C LYS A 385 13.64 -13.14 10.19
N GLY A 386 12.76 -12.28 10.69
CA GLY A 386 11.45 -12.66 11.26
C GLY A 386 11.33 -12.53 12.78
N SER A 387 12.37 -12.12 13.51
CA SER A 387 12.26 -11.86 14.96
C SER A 387 11.18 -10.80 15.27
N GLY A 388 11.15 -9.71 14.49
CA GLY A 388 10.16 -8.65 14.64
C GLY A 388 8.71 -9.06 14.35
N LEU A 389 8.47 -9.93 13.35
CA LEU A 389 7.13 -10.46 13.09
C LEU A 389 6.67 -11.40 14.20
N ARG A 390 7.55 -12.27 14.70
CA ARG A 390 7.24 -13.12 15.86
C ARG A 390 6.87 -12.26 17.07
N ALA A 391 7.68 -11.24 17.37
CA ALA A 391 7.42 -10.30 18.46
C ALA A 391 6.07 -9.58 18.28
N LEU A 392 5.72 -9.20 17.05
CA LEU A 392 4.42 -8.60 16.72
C LEU A 392 3.25 -9.56 16.99
N CYS A 393 3.36 -10.82 16.58
CA CYS A 393 2.34 -11.84 16.83
C CYS A 393 2.24 -12.22 18.32
N GLN A 394 3.36 -12.28 19.04
CA GLN A 394 3.41 -12.48 20.49
C GLN A 394 2.67 -11.36 21.22
N LEU A 395 2.95 -10.09 20.88
CA LEU A 395 2.24 -8.94 21.45
C LEU A 395 0.74 -9.03 21.16
N ALA A 396 0.36 -9.25 19.90
CA ALA A 396 -1.04 -9.30 19.51
C ALA A 396 -1.82 -10.42 20.23
N LEU A 397 -1.24 -11.62 20.32
CA LEU A 397 -1.85 -12.74 21.05
C LEU A 397 -1.90 -12.47 22.56
N GLY A 398 -0.81 -11.97 23.16
CA GLY A 398 -0.79 -11.63 24.60
C GLY A 398 -1.89 -10.64 24.98
N LEU A 399 -2.11 -9.61 24.15
CA LEU A 399 -3.22 -8.66 24.36
C LEU A 399 -4.59 -9.29 24.14
N ALA A 400 -4.74 -10.20 23.18
CA ALA A 400 -5.99 -10.94 22.98
C ALA A 400 -6.32 -11.82 24.20
N LEU A 401 -5.33 -12.51 24.78
CA LEU A 401 -5.50 -13.32 25.99
C LEU A 401 -5.86 -12.44 27.21
N ALA A 402 -5.20 -11.29 27.37
CA ALA A 402 -5.54 -10.34 28.43
C ALA A 402 -6.96 -9.76 28.27
N ALA A 403 -7.42 -9.55 27.02
CA ALA A 403 -8.80 -9.16 26.75
C ALA A 403 -9.79 -10.28 27.11
N LEU A 404 -9.45 -11.55 26.83
CA LEU A 404 -10.26 -12.72 27.20
C LEU A 404 -10.35 -12.93 28.71
N LYS A 405 -9.28 -12.66 29.48
CA LYS A 405 -9.33 -12.70 30.96
C LYS A 405 -10.38 -11.75 31.54
N ARG A 406 -10.62 -10.63 30.86
CA ARG A 406 -11.61 -9.61 31.26
C ARG A 406 -12.99 -9.87 30.67
N ALA A 407 -13.13 -10.87 29.79
CA ALA A 407 -14.37 -11.14 29.08
C ALA A 407 -15.43 -11.82 29.99
N PRO A 408 -16.73 -11.69 29.66
CA PRO A 408 -17.79 -12.38 30.37
C PRO A 408 -17.63 -13.90 30.35
N GLN A 409 -17.95 -14.56 31.46
CA GLN A 409 -17.89 -16.02 31.59
C GLN A 409 -18.80 -16.77 30.61
N THR A 410 -19.84 -16.11 30.08
CA THR A 410 -20.71 -16.64 29.02
C THR A 410 -19.93 -16.91 27.73
N LEU A 411 -18.99 -16.03 27.36
CA LEU A 411 -18.17 -16.18 26.17
C LEU A 411 -17.12 -17.29 26.34
N LEU A 412 -16.52 -17.41 27.53
CA LEU A 412 -15.56 -18.46 27.86
C LEU A 412 -16.20 -19.87 27.87
N ARG A 413 -17.52 -19.95 28.02
CA ARG A 413 -18.33 -21.19 27.95
C ARG A 413 -19.00 -21.41 26.59
N ALA A 414 -19.03 -20.41 25.71
CA ALA A 414 -19.77 -20.46 24.45
C ALA A 414 -19.09 -21.30 23.35
N SER A 415 -17.82 -21.68 23.53
CA SER A 415 -17.18 -22.71 22.70
C SER A 415 -17.86 -24.04 23.02
N GLY A 416 -18.84 -24.45 22.21
CA GLY A 416 -19.67 -25.64 22.39
C GLY A 416 -18.94 -27.00 22.44
N THR A 417 -17.62 -26.99 22.62
CA THR A 417 -16.70 -28.13 22.64
C THR A 417 -15.70 -28.10 23.81
N GLY A 418 -15.71 -27.10 24.69
CA GLY A 418 -14.89 -27.08 25.91
C GLY A 418 -14.66 -25.67 26.46
N GLU A 419 -14.48 -25.55 27.78
CA GLU A 419 -14.08 -24.29 28.41
C GLU A 419 -12.67 -23.91 27.95
N ILE A 420 -12.45 -22.63 27.58
CA ILE A 420 -11.09 -22.11 27.36
C ILE A 420 -10.35 -22.24 28.70
N LYS A 421 -9.28 -23.04 28.71
CA LYS A 421 -8.52 -23.31 29.94
C LYS A 421 -7.92 -22.02 30.47
N SER A 422 -8.24 -21.68 31.72
CA SER A 422 -7.66 -20.50 32.41
C SER A 422 -6.13 -20.50 32.38
N GLU A 423 -5.52 -21.68 32.48
CA GLU A 423 -4.06 -21.89 32.42
C GLU A 423 -3.43 -21.37 31.11
N LEU A 424 -4.16 -21.38 29.99
CA LEU A 424 -3.67 -20.84 28.72
C LEU A 424 -3.73 -19.31 28.71
N LEU A 425 -4.76 -18.73 29.35
CA LEU A 425 -4.89 -17.27 29.44
C LEU A 425 -3.77 -16.68 30.28
N ASP A 426 -3.31 -17.40 31.32
CA ASP A 426 -2.24 -16.97 32.23
C ASP A 426 -0.85 -16.79 31.57
N GLN A 427 -0.71 -17.14 30.29
CA GLN A 427 0.51 -16.98 29.50
C GLN A 427 0.62 -15.61 28.78
N ASP A 428 -0.37 -14.73 28.93
CA ASP A 428 -0.38 -13.38 28.34
C ASP A 428 0.84 -12.53 28.70
N GLU A 429 1.24 -12.47 29.97
CA GLU A 429 2.40 -11.69 30.43
C GLU A 429 3.70 -12.23 29.82
N MET A 430 3.87 -13.56 29.78
CA MET A 430 5.04 -14.20 29.17
C MET A 430 5.18 -13.84 27.69
N LEU A 431 4.09 -13.85 26.93
CA LEU A 431 4.12 -13.46 25.51
C LEU A 431 4.46 -11.98 25.34
N VAL A 432 3.92 -11.11 26.18
CA VAL A 432 4.21 -9.67 26.11
C VAL A 432 5.66 -9.39 26.47
N ASP A 433 6.22 -10.06 27.48
CA ASP A 433 7.64 -9.95 27.83
C ASP A 433 8.52 -10.40 26.65
N ALA A 434 8.24 -11.56 26.07
CA ALA A 434 8.96 -12.05 24.89
C ALA A 434 8.86 -11.09 23.69
N ALA A 435 7.72 -10.43 23.51
CA ALA A 435 7.55 -9.44 22.45
C ALA A 435 8.36 -8.16 22.69
N ILE A 436 8.44 -7.70 23.95
CA ILE A 436 9.26 -6.54 24.33
C ILE A 436 10.74 -6.86 24.12
N ASP A 437 11.20 -8.04 24.57
CA ASP A 437 12.56 -8.52 24.37
C ASP A 437 12.88 -8.70 22.87
N GLY A 438 11.88 -9.11 22.07
CA GLY A 438 11.94 -9.17 20.61
C GLY A 438 11.85 -7.82 19.90
N LYS A 439 11.94 -6.69 20.62
CA LYS A 439 11.94 -5.31 20.08
C LYS A 439 10.72 -4.97 19.23
N VAL A 440 9.53 -5.45 19.63
CA VAL A 440 8.28 -5.28 18.85
C VAL A 440 7.99 -3.82 18.47
N PHE A 441 8.23 -2.86 19.36
CA PHE A 441 7.90 -1.45 19.10
C PHE A 441 8.84 -0.80 18.07
N GLU A 442 10.11 -1.21 18.03
CA GLU A 442 11.05 -0.81 16.98
C GLU A 442 10.59 -1.37 15.63
N TYR A 443 10.22 -2.65 15.59
CA TYR A 443 9.70 -3.29 14.39
C TYR A 443 8.44 -2.57 13.84
N VAL A 444 7.47 -2.26 14.70
CA VAL A 444 6.27 -1.51 14.27
C VAL A 444 6.64 -0.12 13.76
N SER A 445 7.58 0.57 14.41
CA SER A 445 8.02 1.91 13.99
C SER A 445 8.75 1.89 12.65
N GLU A 446 9.74 1.02 12.51
CA GLU A 446 10.68 1.02 11.39
C GLU A 446 10.15 0.24 10.19
N ALA A 447 9.58 -0.95 10.41
CA ALA A 447 9.13 -1.82 9.33
C ALA A 447 7.70 -1.46 8.88
N MET A 448 6.79 -1.13 9.81
CA MET A 448 5.38 -0.86 9.47
C MET A 448 5.07 0.63 9.27
N LEU A 449 5.33 1.50 10.26
CA LEU A 449 4.96 2.93 10.17
C LEU A 449 5.81 3.74 9.19
N SER A 450 6.98 3.24 8.80
CA SER A 450 7.77 3.83 7.72
C SER A 450 7.17 3.53 6.35
N ALA A 451 6.35 2.48 6.22
CA ALA A 451 5.66 2.19 4.98
C ALA A 451 4.62 3.29 4.67
N GLY A 452 4.75 3.91 3.51
CA GLY A 452 3.86 4.99 3.08
C GLY A 452 2.38 4.61 3.03
N LEU A 453 2.09 3.31 2.85
CA LEU A 453 0.73 2.76 2.76
C LEU A 453 -0.06 2.91 4.07
N VAL A 454 0.59 2.79 5.25
CA VAL A 454 -0.09 2.96 6.55
C VAL A 454 -0.72 4.35 6.66
N ARG A 455 -0.12 5.39 6.04
CA ARG A 455 -0.67 6.75 6.09
C ARG A 455 -1.92 6.93 5.21
N GLY A 456 -2.08 6.10 4.18
CA GLY A 456 -3.24 6.14 3.27
C GLY A 456 -4.40 5.25 3.71
N GLU A 457 -4.11 4.13 4.39
CA GLU A 457 -5.07 3.10 4.75
C GLU A 457 -5.60 3.27 6.18
N GLU A 458 -6.85 3.71 6.32
CA GLU A 458 -7.50 4.00 7.61
C GLU A 458 -7.53 2.78 8.55
N TYR A 459 -7.87 1.60 8.01
CA TYR A 459 -7.96 0.38 8.82
C TYR A 459 -6.58 -0.07 9.32
N TYR A 460 -5.49 0.23 8.60
CA TYR A 460 -4.16 -0.07 9.09
C TYR A 460 -3.82 0.79 10.29
N GLN A 461 -4.13 2.08 10.21
CA GLN A 461 -3.94 3.01 11.32
C GLN A 461 -4.78 2.63 12.53
N ARG A 462 -6.05 2.31 12.33
CA ARG A 462 -6.96 1.90 13.42
C ARG A 462 -6.46 0.66 14.14
N ARG A 463 -5.98 -0.35 13.41
CA ARG A 463 -5.46 -1.57 14.04
C ARG A 463 -4.18 -1.33 14.80
N LEU A 464 -3.23 -0.60 14.24
CA LEU A 464 -1.98 -0.25 14.94
C LEU A 464 -2.24 0.63 16.16
N HIS A 465 -3.16 1.59 16.05
CA HIS A 465 -3.59 2.40 17.18
C HIS A 465 -4.21 1.53 18.27
N SER A 466 -5.13 0.62 17.90
CA SER A 466 -5.73 -0.33 18.83
C SER A 466 -4.69 -1.16 19.55
N LEU A 467 -3.72 -1.71 18.82
CA LEU A 467 -2.66 -2.54 19.39
C LEU A 467 -1.92 -1.80 20.51
N ILE A 468 -1.60 -0.52 20.28
CA ILE A 468 -0.91 0.33 21.27
C ILE A 468 -1.83 0.69 22.43
N THR A 469 -3.09 1.06 22.17
CA THR A 469 -4.03 1.39 23.25
C THR A 469 -4.37 0.19 24.11
N ASP A 470 -4.51 -0.99 23.49
CA ASP A 470 -4.76 -2.26 24.18
C ASP A 470 -3.55 -2.61 25.05
N PHE A 471 -2.32 -2.41 24.56
CA PHE A 471 -1.11 -2.56 25.40
C PHE A 471 -1.13 -1.63 26.62
N ILE A 472 -1.41 -0.34 26.42
CA ILE A 472 -1.43 0.64 27.52
C ILE A 472 -2.49 0.31 28.58
N VAL A 473 -3.67 -0.15 28.16
CA VAL A 473 -4.83 -0.40 29.03
C VAL A 473 -4.79 -1.79 29.68
N LEU A 474 -4.36 -2.81 28.93
CA LEU A 474 -4.35 -4.19 29.40
C LEU A 474 -3.07 -4.50 30.19
N MET A 475 -1.92 -3.95 29.78
CA MET A 475 -0.59 -4.25 30.32
C MET A 475 0.04 -3.06 31.08
N HIS A 476 -0.76 -2.37 31.90
CA HIS A 476 -0.31 -1.18 32.63
C HIS A 476 0.88 -1.43 33.57
N SER A 477 0.92 -2.60 34.22
CA SER A 477 2.03 -3.02 35.09
C SER A 477 3.35 -3.07 34.32
N LYS A 478 3.34 -3.66 33.12
CA LYS A 478 4.51 -3.75 32.23
C LYS A 478 4.97 -2.40 31.73
N LEU A 479 4.04 -1.51 31.37
CA LEU A 479 4.38 -0.13 31.03
C LEU A 479 5.10 0.59 32.17
N MET A 480 4.67 0.39 33.42
CA MET A 480 5.34 0.97 34.60
C MET A 480 6.71 0.35 34.86
N GLU A 481 6.85 -0.97 34.68
CA GLU A 481 8.14 -1.66 34.79
C GLU A 481 9.17 -1.11 33.78
N MET A 482 8.78 -1.01 32.51
CA MET A 482 9.62 -0.44 31.44
C MET A 482 10.05 1.00 31.77
N ARG A 483 9.15 1.78 32.38
CA ARG A 483 9.43 3.16 32.79
C ARG A 483 10.44 3.24 33.94
N VAL A 484 10.33 2.34 34.93
CA VAL A 484 11.24 2.29 36.08
C VAL A 484 12.65 1.88 35.65
N LYS A 485 12.78 0.88 34.76
CA LYS A 485 14.08 0.41 34.23
C LYS A 485 14.90 1.56 33.60
N ILE A 486 14.25 2.46 32.88
CA ILE A 486 14.91 3.64 32.27
C ILE A 486 15.34 4.67 33.32
N GLY A 487 14.53 4.82 34.37
CA GLY A 487 14.85 5.70 35.50
C GLY A 487 16.07 5.23 36.30
N SER A 488 16.28 3.92 36.43
CA SER A 488 17.48 3.35 37.07
C SER A 488 18.72 3.45 36.19
N ASP A 489 18.59 3.30 34.87
CA ASP A 489 19.72 3.37 33.94
C ASP A 489 20.25 4.81 33.79
N HIS A 490 19.37 5.81 33.84
CA HIS A 490 19.77 7.23 33.84
C HIS A 490 20.55 7.68 35.09
N PHE A 491 20.43 6.98 36.22
CA PHE A 491 21.22 7.23 37.43
C PHE A 491 22.59 6.53 37.41
N SER A 492 22.88 5.73 36.38
CA SER A 492 24.06 4.88 36.26
C SER A 492 24.99 5.30 35.10
N VAL A 493 24.93 6.57 34.67
CA VAL A 493 25.79 7.10 33.60
C VAL A 493 27.17 7.42 34.16
N ASP A 494 28.01 6.40 34.35
CA ASP A 494 29.47 6.54 34.34
C ASP A 494 30.20 5.38 33.61
N TYR A 495 29.50 4.34 33.14
CA TYR A 495 30.07 3.33 32.24
C TYR A 495 28.95 2.80 31.33
N ILE A 496 28.96 3.15 30.03
CA ILE A 496 28.07 2.56 29.04
C ILE A 496 28.86 1.51 28.27
N ASP A 497 28.50 0.25 28.48
CA ASP A 497 28.56 -0.80 27.45
C ASP A 497 27.28 -0.65 26.59
N ASP A 498 27.43 -0.62 25.27
CA ASP A 498 26.39 -0.30 24.26
C ASP A 498 25.29 -1.38 24.07
N ASP A 499 24.99 -2.24 25.05
CA ASP A 499 24.19 -3.47 24.85
C ASP A 499 22.80 -3.52 25.55
N ASP A 500 22.32 -2.44 26.18
CA ASP A 500 21.03 -2.46 26.87
C ASP A 500 19.84 -2.08 25.96
N GLY A 501 19.23 -3.11 25.35
CA GLY A 501 18.04 -3.02 24.49
C GLY A 501 16.74 -2.57 25.18
N SER A 502 16.72 -2.47 26.51
CA SER A 502 15.55 -2.05 27.31
C SER A 502 15.20 -0.56 27.12
N ASN A 503 16.22 0.31 27.02
CA ASN A 503 16.05 1.77 26.87
C ASN A 503 15.42 2.15 25.52
N PHE A 504 15.69 1.38 24.46
CA PHE A 504 15.13 1.62 23.13
C PHE A 504 13.64 1.29 23.02
N SER A 505 13.14 0.32 23.80
CA SER A 505 11.76 -0.17 23.71
C SER A 505 10.69 0.85 24.13
N MET A 506 10.89 1.59 25.23
CA MET A 506 9.96 2.61 25.71
C MET A 506 10.06 3.90 24.89
N LEU A 507 11.27 4.31 24.52
CA LEU A 507 11.49 5.43 23.62
C LEU A 507 10.80 5.16 22.25
N GLY A 508 10.92 3.91 21.77
CA GLY A 508 10.18 3.38 20.62
C GLY A 508 8.68 3.47 20.81
N LEU A 509 8.13 3.01 21.94
CA LEU A 509 6.69 3.11 22.25
C LEU A 509 6.19 4.57 22.32
N MET A 510 6.96 5.49 22.91
CA MET A 510 6.60 6.91 22.97
C MET A 510 6.59 7.53 21.56
N ARG A 511 7.64 7.30 20.77
CA ARG A 511 7.71 7.72 19.36
C ARG A 511 6.55 7.15 18.56
N LEU A 512 6.20 5.88 18.81
CA LEU A 512 5.11 5.17 18.16
C LEU A 512 3.74 5.77 18.52
N HIS A 513 3.48 6.00 19.81
CA HIS A 513 2.21 6.58 20.27
C HIS A 513 2.00 8.00 19.71
N VAL A 514 3.04 8.84 19.72
CA VAL A 514 3.00 10.18 19.12
C VAL A 514 2.78 10.10 17.61
N ARG A 515 3.53 9.25 16.90
CA ARG A 515 3.41 9.10 15.44
C ARG A 515 2.05 8.54 15.02
N CYS A 516 1.50 7.57 15.76
CA CYS A 516 0.14 7.07 15.55
C CYS A 516 -0.90 8.16 15.85
N ARG A 517 -0.73 8.94 16.92
CA ARG A 517 -1.62 10.05 17.28
C ARG A 517 -1.62 11.13 16.20
N CYS A 518 -0.47 11.57 15.73
CA CYS A 518 -0.38 12.58 14.66
C CYS A 518 -0.97 12.07 13.34
N THR A 519 -0.75 10.80 13.00
CA THR A 519 -1.31 10.20 11.79
C THR A 519 -2.83 10.11 11.87
N LEU A 520 -3.37 9.62 13.00
CA LEU A 520 -4.81 9.49 13.23
C LEU A 520 -5.48 10.87 13.32
N LEU A 521 -4.87 11.82 14.04
CA LEU A 521 -5.38 13.19 14.16
C LEU A 521 -5.42 13.88 12.78
N ARG A 522 -4.42 13.66 11.93
CA ARG A 522 -4.40 14.19 10.55
C ARG A 522 -5.54 13.61 9.70
N VAL A 523 -5.84 12.32 9.84
CA VAL A 523 -6.98 11.69 9.14
C VAL A 523 -8.33 12.16 9.68
N LEU A 524 -8.48 12.26 11.00
CA LEU A 524 -9.68 12.77 11.67
C LEU A 524 -9.93 14.25 11.35
N LEU A 525 -8.89 15.09 11.34
CA LEU A 525 -8.96 16.50 10.95
C LEU A 525 -9.29 16.68 9.47
N HIS A 526 -8.81 15.79 8.60
CA HIS A 526 -9.12 15.83 7.17
C HIS A 526 -10.57 15.35 6.87
N ARG A 527 -11.29 14.78 7.85
CA ARG A 527 -12.60 14.14 7.65
C ARG A 527 -13.70 14.51 8.65
N ALA A 528 -13.44 15.44 9.55
CA ALA A 528 -14.43 16.13 10.37
C ALA A 528 -15.55 15.28 11.00
N VAL A 529 -15.28 14.08 11.55
CA VAL A 529 -16.25 13.37 12.41
C VAL A 529 -15.54 12.42 13.39
N LEU A 530 -15.70 12.69 14.70
CA LEU A 530 -15.87 11.76 15.85
C LEU A 530 -15.21 12.31 17.13
N VAL A 531 -16.05 12.64 18.12
CA VAL A 531 -15.67 13.23 19.43
C VAL A 531 -15.36 12.15 20.50
N LEU A 532 -15.65 10.87 20.22
CA LEU A 532 -15.54 9.79 21.22
C LEU A 532 -14.11 9.23 21.39
N ASP A 533 -13.37 8.97 20.29
CA ASP A 533 -12.00 8.41 20.36
C ASP A 533 -10.98 9.42 20.92
N VAL A 534 -11.26 10.72 20.78
CA VAL A 534 -10.42 11.80 21.31
C VAL A 534 -10.38 11.76 22.84
N HIS A 535 -11.45 11.37 23.53
CA HIS A 535 -11.49 11.35 25.00
C HIS A 535 -10.64 10.23 25.62
N VAL A 536 -10.60 9.05 25.00
CA VAL A 536 -9.72 7.94 25.46
C VAL A 536 -8.27 8.27 25.14
N CYS A 537 -7.99 8.82 23.95
CA CYS A 537 -6.66 9.26 23.55
C CYS A 537 -6.14 10.41 24.44
N MET A 538 -7.00 11.35 24.86
CA MET A 538 -6.68 12.43 25.79
C MET A 538 -6.45 11.92 27.22
N ARG A 539 -7.17 10.89 27.68
CA ARG A 539 -6.89 10.23 28.97
C ARG A 539 -5.57 9.45 28.95
N CYS A 540 -5.25 8.75 27.85
CA CYS A 540 -3.94 8.11 27.67
C CYS A 540 -2.79 9.13 27.59
N CYS A 541 -3.00 10.26 26.92
CA CYS A 541 -2.03 11.37 26.90
C CYS A 541 -1.89 12.02 28.27
N ALA A 542 -2.95 12.13 29.08
CA ALA A 542 -2.85 12.60 30.45
C ALA A 542 -2.04 11.62 31.34
N VAL A 543 -2.19 10.30 31.14
CA VAL A 543 -1.37 9.30 31.82
C VAL A 543 0.11 9.41 31.40
N LEU A 544 0.40 9.55 30.10
CA LEU A 544 1.78 9.72 29.59
C LEU A 544 2.41 11.09 29.93
N SER A 545 1.61 12.15 29.99
CA SER A 545 2.03 13.50 30.38
C SER A 545 2.27 13.59 31.90
N SER A 546 1.42 12.94 32.71
CA SER A 546 1.66 12.77 34.15
C SER A 546 2.94 11.93 34.40
N CYS A 547 3.28 11.04 33.46
CA CYS A 547 4.55 10.29 33.47
C CYS A 547 5.81 11.14 33.17
N MET A 548 5.69 12.41 32.75
CA MET A 548 6.84 13.28 32.47
C MET A 548 7.20 14.21 33.65
N SER A 549 6.42 14.23 34.73
CA SER A 549 6.61 15.16 35.85
C SER A 549 7.57 14.64 36.93
N MET A 550 8.87 14.67 36.65
CA MET A 550 9.91 14.77 37.69
C MET A 550 10.78 16.00 37.40
N THR A 551 10.70 16.98 38.29
CA THR A 551 11.47 18.23 38.28
C THR A 551 12.96 17.96 38.55
N PRO A 552 13.89 18.64 37.86
CA PRO A 552 15.20 18.95 38.42
C PRO A 552 15.18 20.38 39.01
N SER A 553 15.72 20.48 40.22
CA SER A 553 15.98 21.72 40.95
C SER A 553 17.02 22.60 40.26
N ASN A 554 16.77 23.91 40.32
CA ASN A 554 17.63 25.06 39.99
C ASN A 554 19.16 24.78 39.88
N SER A 555 19.69 25.04 38.70
CA SER A 555 21.00 25.71 38.55
C SER A 555 20.94 26.64 37.34
N GLU A 556 21.22 27.92 37.58
CA GLU A 556 21.47 28.91 36.54
C GLU A 556 22.78 28.54 35.82
N MET A 557 22.83 28.62 34.49
CA MET A 557 23.81 29.40 33.72
C MET A 557 23.80 29.07 32.21
N ASN A 558 23.80 30.15 31.42
CA ASN A 558 24.13 30.29 29.99
C ASN A 558 23.09 29.87 28.92
N THR A 559 22.33 30.88 28.50
CA THR A 559 21.62 30.95 27.21
C THR A 559 22.59 30.86 26.03
N GLY A 560 22.67 29.69 25.40
CA GLY A 560 23.05 29.57 23.99
C GLY A 560 21.83 29.81 23.08
N PRO A 561 22.00 30.22 21.82
CA PRO A 561 20.87 30.45 20.93
C PRO A 561 20.12 29.13 20.65
N PRO A 562 18.78 29.16 20.51
CA PRO A 562 17.99 27.94 20.33
C PRO A 562 18.37 27.20 19.03
N PRO A 563 18.32 25.85 19.01
CA PRO A 563 18.42 25.09 17.78
C PRO A 563 17.19 25.39 16.92
N SER A 564 17.46 25.67 15.64
CA SER A 564 16.52 25.99 14.57
C SER A 564 15.33 25.02 14.50
N GLU A 565 14.13 25.59 14.41
CA GLU A 565 12.87 24.91 14.11
C GLU A 565 12.98 23.98 12.90
N GLU A 566 12.35 22.80 13.03
CA GLU A 566 12.18 21.81 11.98
C GLU A 566 11.34 22.43 10.84
N VAL A 567 11.99 22.75 9.72
CA VAL A 567 11.33 23.34 8.55
C VAL A 567 10.54 22.25 7.84
N ASP A 568 9.21 22.33 7.92
CA ASP A 568 8.30 21.64 6.99
C ASP A 568 8.77 21.91 5.55
N LEU A 569 9.31 20.90 4.85
CA LEU A 569 9.65 21.06 3.43
C LEU A 569 8.35 21.23 2.62
N ILE A 570 8.03 22.48 2.30
CA ILE A 570 6.97 22.84 1.37
C ILE A 570 7.53 22.68 -0.06
N GLU A 571 6.95 21.78 -0.85
CA GLU A 571 7.39 21.48 -2.21
C GLU A 571 7.03 22.61 -3.21
N PRO A 572 7.86 22.90 -4.23
CA PRO A 572 7.53 23.87 -5.29
C PRO A 572 6.36 23.39 -6.18
N ILE A 573 5.44 24.29 -6.51
CA ILE A 573 4.20 23.94 -7.25
C ILE A 573 4.23 24.51 -8.67
N TYR A 574 3.80 23.70 -9.66
CA TYR A 574 3.57 24.18 -11.02
C TYR A 574 2.22 24.90 -11.13
N LEU A 575 2.25 26.24 -11.19
CA LEU A 575 1.07 27.10 -11.35
C LEU A 575 1.24 28.03 -12.58
N PRO A 576 0.90 27.57 -13.80
CA PRO A 576 1.07 28.36 -15.03
C PRO A 576 0.15 29.58 -15.10
N SER A 577 -0.87 29.66 -14.24
CA SER A 577 -1.72 30.85 -14.10
C SER A 577 -1.10 31.94 -13.22
N VAL A 578 -0.03 31.63 -12.48
CA VAL A 578 0.63 32.54 -11.53
C VAL A 578 2.07 32.83 -11.96
N CYS A 579 2.84 31.79 -12.33
CA CYS A 579 4.23 31.93 -12.73
C CYS A 579 4.42 31.90 -14.26
N PRO A 580 5.38 32.70 -14.78
CA PRO A 580 5.80 32.65 -16.17
C PRO A 580 6.28 31.26 -16.65
N GLU A 581 6.43 31.14 -17.97
CA GLU A 581 6.94 29.93 -18.60
C GLU A 581 8.35 29.58 -18.08
N ASN A 582 8.59 28.29 -17.82
CA ASN A 582 9.83 27.74 -17.24
C ASN A 582 10.10 28.07 -15.75
N GLU A 583 9.11 28.58 -15.02
CA GLU A 583 9.19 28.85 -13.58
C GLU A 583 8.28 27.93 -12.74
N LEU A 584 8.61 27.74 -11.46
CA LEU A 584 7.78 27.09 -10.44
C LEU A 584 7.50 28.08 -9.30
N TYR A 585 6.41 27.84 -8.56
CA TYR A 585 6.04 28.63 -7.40
C TYR A 585 6.69 28.04 -6.15
N TYR A 586 7.76 28.68 -5.68
CA TYR A 586 8.53 28.25 -4.51
C TYR A 586 8.02 28.94 -3.23
N PRO A 587 8.08 28.27 -2.06
CA PRO A 587 7.93 28.96 -0.79
C PRO A 587 9.07 29.97 -0.60
N GLY A 588 8.75 31.15 -0.08
CA GLY A 588 9.71 32.18 0.34
C GLY A 588 10.19 31.96 1.78
N ASP A 589 10.93 32.94 2.32
CA ASP A 589 11.59 32.84 3.64
C ASP A 589 10.60 32.85 4.83
N HIS A 590 9.34 33.19 4.58
CA HIS A 590 8.25 33.16 5.55
C HIS A 590 7.11 32.24 5.09
N LYS A 591 6.39 31.59 6.03
CA LYS A 591 5.29 30.63 5.75
C LYS A 591 4.17 31.14 4.82
N THR A 592 4.07 32.46 4.63
CA THR A 592 3.06 33.11 3.78
C THR A 592 3.63 33.72 2.50
N ASP A 593 4.95 33.68 2.31
CA ASP A 593 5.62 34.26 1.15
C ASP A 593 5.85 33.18 0.10
N TRP A 594 5.60 33.47 -1.17
CA TRP A 594 5.73 32.53 -2.26
C TRP A 594 6.20 33.27 -3.51
N ILE A 595 7.21 32.71 -4.18
CA ILE A 595 7.99 33.42 -5.20
C ILE A 595 8.12 32.52 -6.42
N CYS A 596 7.82 33.07 -7.60
CA CYS A 596 8.12 32.40 -8.87
C CYS A 596 9.63 32.42 -9.14
N ASP A 597 10.22 31.25 -9.39
CA ASP A 597 11.65 31.11 -9.71
C ASP A 597 11.88 29.99 -10.74
N CYS A 598 13.04 29.99 -11.38
CA CYS A 598 13.37 29.04 -12.44
C CYS A 598 13.26 27.59 -11.95
N ARG A 599 12.63 26.75 -12.78
CA ARG A 599 12.52 25.31 -12.49
C ARG A 599 13.88 24.61 -12.53
N PRO A 600 14.03 23.43 -11.90
CA PRO A 600 15.31 22.70 -11.86
C PRO A 600 15.95 22.51 -13.24
N GLY A 601 17.24 22.86 -13.36
CA GLY A 601 18.00 22.80 -14.61
C GLY A 601 17.85 24.02 -15.55
N TYR A 602 17.08 25.04 -15.15
CA TYR A 602 16.90 26.28 -15.92
C TYR A 602 17.65 27.45 -15.28
N LEU A 603 18.16 28.35 -16.13
CA LEU A 603 18.99 29.51 -15.79
C LEU A 603 18.24 30.81 -16.08
N TYR A 604 18.26 31.72 -15.11
CA TYR A 604 17.68 33.06 -15.24
C TYR A 604 18.59 33.96 -16.07
N HIS A 605 18.03 34.59 -17.11
CA HIS A 605 18.75 35.53 -17.96
C HIS A 605 18.23 36.97 -17.75
N PRO A 606 19.00 37.87 -17.10
CA PRO A 606 18.53 39.21 -16.72
C PRO A 606 18.06 40.08 -17.88
N ALA A 607 18.73 40.04 -19.03
CA ALA A 607 18.39 40.91 -20.15
C ALA A 607 17.07 40.54 -20.84
N THR A 608 16.63 39.28 -20.72
CA THR A 608 15.31 38.84 -21.23
C THR A 608 14.25 38.69 -20.14
N ASP A 609 14.64 38.81 -18.87
CA ASP A 609 13.82 38.52 -17.69
C ASP A 609 13.07 37.17 -17.79
N LYS A 610 13.78 36.11 -18.21
CA LYS A 610 13.21 34.76 -18.47
C LYS A 610 14.17 33.64 -18.05
N CYS A 611 13.60 32.48 -17.74
CA CYS A 611 14.34 31.25 -17.46
C CYS A 611 14.52 30.38 -18.71
N TRP A 612 15.75 29.95 -18.97
CA TRP A 612 16.14 29.16 -20.15
C TRP A 612 16.81 27.85 -19.74
N LEU A 613 16.58 26.76 -20.48
CA LEU A 613 17.21 25.48 -20.20
C LEU A 613 18.73 25.59 -20.40
N ALA A 614 19.52 25.12 -19.43
CA ALA A 614 20.97 25.08 -19.56
C ALA A 614 21.40 24.18 -20.74
N TYR A 615 22.54 24.46 -21.36
CA TYR A 615 23.06 23.72 -22.52
C TYR A 615 22.14 23.71 -23.75
N GLN A 616 21.17 24.63 -23.83
CA GLN A 616 20.41 24.91 -25.05
C GLN A 616 20.67 26.34 -25.51
N ARG A 617 20.30 26.63 -26.77
CA ARG A 617 20.53 27.95 -27.40
C ARG A 617 20.00 29.10 -26.55
N GLY A 618 18.75 29.00 -26.07
CA GLY A 618 18.12 30.05 -25.28
C GLY A 618 18.24 31.45 -25.94
N PRO A 619 18.78 32.46 -25.23
CA PRO A 619 18.97 33.82 -25.77
C PRO A 619 20.30 33.99 -26.56
N CYS A 620 21.11 32.94 -26.71
CA CYS A 620 22.40 32.99 -27.38
C CYS A 620 22.29 32.95 -28.91
N SER A 621 23.36 33.35 -29.59
CA SER A 621 23.47 33.27 -31.05
C SER A 621 23.49 31.81 -31.54
N GLU A 622 23.20 31.60 -32.81
CA GLU A 622 23.23 30.26 -33.43
C GLU A 622 24.59 29.57 -33.24
N GLY A 623 24.57 28.28 -32.89
CA GLY A 623 25.77 27.51 -32.57
C GLY A 623 26.35 27.75 -31.16
N GLN A 624 25.69 28.57 -30.33
CA GLN A 624 26.03 28.78 -28.93
C GLN A 624 24.93 28.23 -28.01
N TYR A 625 25.30 27.86 -26.80
CA TYR A 625 24.37 27.49 -25.73
C TYR A 625 24.56 28.36 -24.48
N LEU A 626 23.56 28.35 -23.59
CA LEU A 626 23.62 29.03 -22.31
C LEU A 626 24.17 28.11 -21.22
N VAL A 627 25.24 28.52 -20.53
CA VAL A 627 25.87 27.77 -19.44
C VAL A 627 26.13 28.66 -18.22
N LEU A 628 26.23 28.03 -17.05
CA LEU A 628 26.58 28.70 -15.80
C LEU A 628 28.01 28.32 -15.36
N PRO A 629 29.00 29.21 -15.50
CA PRO A 629 30.36 28.97 -15.02
C PRO A 629 30.39 28.85 -13.50
N LYS A 630 31.22 27.94 -12.96
CA LYS A 630 31.34 27.73 -11.51
C LYS A 630 31.76 28.98 -10.71
N SER A 631 32.41 29.95 -11.34
CA SER A 631 32.90 31.19 -10.72
C SER A 631 31.94 32.37 -10.88
N SER A 632 30.77 32.17 -11.49
CA SER A 632 29.80 33.23 -11.80
C SER A 632 28.40 32.81 -11.36
N VAL A 633 27.61 33.77 -10.87
CA VAL A 633 26.15 33.61 -10.67
C VAL A 633 25.34 33.95 -11.93
N LEU A 634 25.98 34.61 -12.91
CA LEU A 634 25.37 34.99 -14.18
C LEU A 634 25.71 33.95 -15.26
N PRO A 635 24.72 33.48 -16.03
CA PRO A 635 24.97 32.58 -17.14
C PRO A 635 25.61 33.33 -18.32
N ILE A 636 26.41 32.61 -19.11
CA ILE A 636 27.10 33.12 -20.30
C ILE A 636 26.79 32.25 -21.52
N CYS A 637 26.95 32.82 -22.71
CA CYS A 637 26.86 32.09 -23.96
C CYS A 637 28.23 31.52 -24.33
N GLU A 638 28.29 30.20 -24.54
CA GLU A 638 29.48 29.49 -24.98
C GLU A 638 29.21 28.75 -26.28
N ILE A 639 30.27 28.50 -27.07
CA ILE A 639 30.17 27.76 -28.33
C ILE A 639 29.81 26.31 -28.03
N ASN A 640 28.74 25.80 -28.64
CA ASN A 640 28.36 24.39 -28.48
C ASN A 640 29.36 23.49 -29.24
N PRO A 641 30.11 22.60 -28.57
CA PRO A 641 31.05 21.69 -29.22
C PRO A 641 30.41 20.73 -30.23
N CYS A 642 29.10 20.50 -30.10
CA CYS A 642 28.34 19.58 -30.95
C CYS A 642 27.68 20.25 -32.17
N ILE A 643 27.88 21.56 -32.36
CA ILE A 643 27.43 22.40 -33.49
C ILE A 643 25.90 22.51 -33.67
N SER A 644 25.12 21.49 -33.30
CA SER A 644 23.67 21.47 -33.42
C SER A 644 22.95 21.83 -32.11
N ASP A 645 21.95 22.71 -32.22
CA ASP A 645 21.23 23.34 -31.10
C ASP A 645 20.58 22.35 -30.12
N ASP A 646 20.20 21.15 -30.58
CA ASP A 646 19.51 20.12 -29.78
C ASP A 646 20.43 19.06 -29.17
N THR A 647 21.74 19.20 -29.35
CA THR A 647 22.73 18.22 -28.89
C THR A 647 23.68 18.81 -27.86
N VAL A 648 24.03 17.99 -26.88
CA VAL A 648 24.95 18.32 -25.81
C VAL A 648 26.08 17.29 -25.77
N MET A 649 27.26 17.72 -25.34
CA MET A 649 28.40 16.83 -25.16
C MET A 649 28.27 16.08 -23.84
N TYR A 650 28.23 14.75 -23.89
CA TYR A 650 28.22 13.87 -22.74
C TYR A 650 29.23 12.73 -22.93
N ASN A 651 30.18 12.57 -22.00
CA ASN A 651 31.25 11.57 -22.06
C ASN A 651 31.99 11.49 -23.42
N GLY A 652 32.24 12.64 -24.05
CA GLY A 652 32.97 12.75 -25.32
C GLY A 652 32.12 12.50 -26.59
N ASN A 653 30.84 12.14 -26.45
CA ASN A 653 29.91 11.98 -27.57
C ASN A 653 28.83 13.08 -27.55
N CYS A 654 28.34 13.44 -28.73
CA CYS A 654 27.21 14.36 -28.87
C CYS A 654 25.89 13.58 -28.79
N THR A 655 25.04 13.94 -27.83
CA THR A 655 23.78 13.25 -27.53
C THR A 655 22.67 14.25 -27.28
N THR A 656 21.41 13.85 -27.43
CA THR A 656 20.27 14.71 -27.12
C THR A 656 19.88 14.58 -25.65
N LEU A 657 19.42 15.68 -25.04
CA LEU A 657 18.83 15.64 -23.70
C LEU A 657 17.58 14.74 -23.73
N GLY A 658 17.46 13.83 -22.77
CA GLY A 658 16.41 12.82 -22.68
C GLY A 658 16.76 11.46 -23.28
N ASP A 659 17.93 11.29 -23.91
CA ASP A 659 18.35 9.97 -24.41
C ASP A 659 18.76 9.03 -23.26
N MET A 660 18.24 7.79 -23.29
CA MET A 660 18.54 6.74 -22.32
C MET A 660 19.80 5.95 -22.70
N ARG A 661 20.13 5.87 -24.00
CA ARG A 661 21.21 5.00 -24.50
C ARG A 661 22.58 5.30 -23.88
N PRO A 662 23.00 6.57 -23.71
CA PRO A 662 24.32 6.90 -23.16
C PRO A 662 24.46 6.58 -21.66
N CYS A 663 23.33 6.41 -20.95
CA CYS A 663 23.30 6.13 -19.51
C CYS A 663 23.27 4.65 -19.16
N GLY A 664 23.14 3.76 -20.15
CA GLY A 664 22.97 2.33 -19.94
C GLY A 664 21.56 1.95 -19.48
N LEU A 665 21.17 0.70 -19.70
CA LEU A 665 19.90 0.14 -19.23
C LEU A 665 20.04 -0.23 -17.74
N SER A 666 19.71 0.71 -16.86
CA SER A 666 19.73 0.53 -15.40
C SER A 666 18.35 0.86 -14.82
N TYR A 667 17.97 0.22 -13.71
CA TYR A 667 16.72 0.50 -12.99
C TYR A 667 17.02 1.21 -11.66
N PRO A 668 16.40 2.37 -11.36
CA PRO A 668 15.43 3.11 -12.19
C PRO A 668 16.05 3.70 -13.46
N ALA A 669 15.23 3.90 -14.50
CA ALA A 669 15.68 4.38 -15.81
C ALA A 669 16.41 5.74 -15.66
N LYS A 670 17.59 5.87 -16.29
CA LYS A 670 18.35 7.11 -16.32
C LYS A 670 18.39 7.69 -17.73
N VAL A 671 18.28 9.01 -17.84
CA VAL A 671 18.41 9.75 -19.11
C VAL A 671 19.51 10.79 -18.98
N VAL A 672 20.13 11.13 -20.11
CA VAL A 672 21.03 12.27 -20.18
C VAL A 672 20.21 13.53 -19.94
N TRP A 673 20.40 14.19 -18.80
CA TRP A 673 19.68 15.40 -18.41
C TRP A 673 20.61 16.36 -17.68
N ILE A 674 20.10 17.56 -17.35
CA ILE A 674 20.85 18.52 -16.55
C ILE A 674 20.60 18.23 -15.08
N ASN A 675 21.66 17.91 -14.35
CA ASN A 675 21.59 17.73 -12.90
C ASN A 675 21.28 19.09 -12.24
N ALA A 676 20.16 19.15 -11.51
CA ALA A 676 19.60 20.38 -10.95
C ALA A 676 20.52 21.08 -9.93
N THR A 677 21.39 20.33 -9.25
CA THR A 677 22.29 20.86 -8.22
C THR A 677 23.62 21.32 -8.79
N THR A 678 24.16 20.60 -9.77
CA THR A 678 25.49 20.89 -10.35
C THR A 678 25.43 21.70 -11.64
N ILE A 679 24.26 21.81 -12.27
CA ILE A 679 24.04 22.44 -13.59
C ILE A 679 25.04 21.88 -14.62
N LYS A 680 25.18 20.56 -14.63
CA LYS A 680 25.99 19.81 -15.60
C LYS A 680 25.14 18.75 -16.27
N VAL A 681 25.52 18.40 -17.51
CA VAL A 681 24.94 17.26 -18.22
C VAL A 681 25.40 15.97 -17.55
N ASP A 682 24.44 15.17 -17.07
CA ASP A 682 24.66 13.93 -16.31
C ASP A 682 23.54 12.93 -16.57
N CYS A 683 23.70 11.68 -16.12
CA CYS A 683 22.65 10.66 -16.16
C CYS A 683 21.74 10.77 -14.94
N VAL A 684 20.60 11.45 -15.10
CA VAL A 684 19.61 11.71 -14.05
C VAL A 684 18.52 10.63 -14.09
N LYS A 685 18.02 10.24 -12.92
CA LYS A 685 16.95 9.24 -12.79
C LYS A 685 15.62 9.82 -13.29
N VAL A 686 14.86 9.04 -14.06
CA VAL A 686 13.52 9.38 -14.51
C VAL A 686 12.51 8.62 -13.66
N TYR A 687 11.78 9.34 -12.82
CA TYR A 687 10.64 8.81 -12.09
C TYR A 687 9.38 8.98 -12.97
N VAL A 688 8.82 7.87 -13.46
CA VAL A 688 7.69 7.89 -14.41
C VAL A 688 6.34 8.11 -13.70
N ASP A 689 6.29 8.04 -12.36
CA ASP A 689 5.05 8.20 -11.57
C ASP A 689 4.68 9.66 -11.24
N ASN A 690 5.51 10.63 -11.61
CA ASN A 690 5.38 12.02 -11.12
C ASN A 690 4.46 12.93 -11.94
N ARG A 691 3.37 12.42 -12.51
CA ARG A 691 2.36 13.31 -13.11
C ARG A 691 1.08 13.52 -12.28
N PHE A 692 0.84 12.72 -11.23
CA PHE A 692 -0.34 12.87 -10.35
C PHE A 692 -0.16 12.42 -8.88
N SER A 693 1.06 12.19 -8.38
CA SER A 693 1.30 11.80 -6.97
C SER A 693 2.16 12.83 -6.24
N SER A 694 1.72 13.25 -5.06
CA SER A 694 2.35 14.26 -4.19
C SER A 694 3.45 13.68 -3.30
N LYS A 695 4.32 12.81 -3.84
CA LYS A 695 5.45 12.24 -3.10
C LYS A 695 6.64 12.04 -4.01
N ILE A 696 7.60 12.95 -3.93
CA ILE A 696 8.94 12.80 -4.50
C ILE A 696 9.86 12.40 -3.34
N GLU A 697 10.34 11.16 -3.32
CA GLU A 697 11.46 10.79 -2.45
C GLU A 697 12.76 11.35 -3.06
N GLU A 698 13.40 12.24 -2.29
CA GLU A 698 14.82 12.65 -2.36
C GLU A 698 15.41 12.92 -3.76
N GLU A 699 14.91 13.94 -4.44
CA GLU A 699 15.84 14.96 -4.93
C GLU A 699 15.60 16.18 -4.04
N VAL A 700 16.61 16.61 -3.29
CA VAL A 700 16.60 17.88 -2.58
C VAL A 700 16.28 18.94 -3.63
N PHE A 701 15.03 19.42 -3.69
CA PHE A 701 14.73 20.65 -4.40
C PHE A 701 15.57 21.71 -3.72
N ALA A 702 16.69 22.08 -4.36
CA ALA A 702 17.50 23.15 -3.86
C ALA A 702 16.57 24.36 -3.71
N LEU A 703 16.33 24.81 -2.48
CA LEU A 703 15.55 26.02 -2.19
C LEU A 703 16.16 27.23 -2.93
N CYS A 704 17.42 27.14 -3.34
CA CYS A 704 18.09 28.08 -4.23
C CYS A 704 18.87 27.32 -5.32
N PRO A 705 18.27 26.99 -6.48
CA PRO A 705 18.99 26.38 -7.59
C PRO A 705 20.08 27.32 -8.13
N PRO A 706 21.24 26.82 -8.57
CA PRO A 706 22.30 27.68 -9.07
C PRO A 706 21.86 28.41 -10.35
N GLY A 707 22.04 29.73 -10.39
CA GLY A 707 21.67 30.56 -11.54
C GLY A 707 20.17 30.83 -11.67
N CYS A 708 19.37 30.57 -10.62
CA CYS A 708 17.98 30.98 -10.54
C CYS A 708 17.83 32.51 -10.35
N LYS A 709 16.61 33.03 -10.45
CA LYS A 709 16.31 34.47 -10.35
C LYS A 709 16.74 35.03 -9.00
N ARG A 710 16.48 34.29 -7.91
CA ARG A 710 16.91 34.67 -6.56
C ARG A 710 18.43 34.60 -6.39
N SER A 711 19.09 33.62 -7.00
CA SER A 711 20.56 33.49 -6.96
C SER A 711 21.25 34.64 -7.70
N VAL A 712 20.75 35.02 -8.89
CA VAL A 712 21.26 36.14 -9.68
C VAL A 712 21.05 37.48 -8.97
N ASN A 713 19.92 37.64 -8.28
CA ASN A 713 19.60 38.84 -7.51
C ASN A 713 20.22 38.87 -6.10
N LEU A 714 21.11 37.90 -5.78
CA LEU A 714 21.77 37.76 -4.47
C LEU A 714 20.79 37.63 -3.28
N GLN A 715 19.57 37.14 -3.54
CA GLN A 715 18.53 36.89 -2.53
C GLN A 715 18.66 35.51 -1.90
N CYS A 716 19.41 34.59 -2.52
CA CYS A 716 19.75 33.31 -1.94
C CYS A 716 21.12 32.81 -2.43
N THR A 717 21.78 31.97 -1.62
CA THR A 717 23.03 31.32 -2.00
C THR A 717 22.76 29.86 -2.37
N PRO A 718 23.17 29.38 -3.56
CA PRO A 718 23.01 27.98 -3.92
C PRO A 718 23.85 27.11 -2.97
N ASP A 719 23.17 26.29 -2.16
CA ASP A 719 23.81 25.42 -1.18
C ASP A 719 24.25 24.11 -1.85
N VAL A 720 25.55 23.81 -1.78
CA VAL A 720 26.15 22.60 -2.39
C VAL A 720 26.49 21.56 -1.32
N ARG A 721 26.02 21.72 -0.07
CA ARG A 721 26.27 20.74 1.01
C ARG A 721 25.05 20.50 1.89
N ARG A 722 24.34 19.41 1.61
CA ARG A 722 23.81 18.47 2.62
C ARG A 722 23.51 17.13 1.97
#